data_AF-A0A537GUJ3-F1
#
_entry.id   AF-A0A537GUJ3-F1
#
_cell.length_a   1.000
_cell.length_b   1.000
_cell.length_c   1.000
_cell.angle_alpha   90.00
_cell.angle_beta   90.00
_cell.angle_gamma   90.00
#
_symmetry.space_group_name_H-M   'P 1'
#
loop_
_entity.id
_entity.type
_entity.pdbx_description
1 polymer ?
#
loop_
_entity_poly.entity_id
_entity_poly.type
_entity_poly.pdbx_seq_one_letter_code
_entity_poly.pdbx_strand_id
1 'polypeptide(L)'
;MRKYSEKNLVISGHLFHHSLTIIFPGLGYVLRLVLIMRRRMGAKSEFSIGGISNRRVSRSLTATVLIIVLVVASLYVLRPAKATSTYTDNAFAGWGATRLKDTDPNSTAPNSVVFSGQKASNFEQIALREAALGYNTIRGSFSPYCTAKFGLTPPDPSNYHFIGDYNATQLARAIKIASYLSFWIVVDYHGYSDLYNSTTVACWQSAWFGSTAGNSTNGIFGAGGIVGQFKSNYTRIIWEPLNEPNRPGSMSDSVWNATLSANYQAWLNYDRKAGDTHQVVLQNICSFGCGLDRTVWWQGYPTVNDTQNAVLESIHNYIYYPGYSDALIYDADGDGGTYNPNADQLISGTASSGATLRTDTNLKFVNTTTSSTESWNANKAIVYDANSNGKFDGTDVPMVFIPISGALLKTDSKMMFVDKLNHPSSWTTNYTNATADAIARDDYLSMLNETVHQGWPILNTEGGPWCGACRNSTYEVIGGSAGYSITGMRYIQDVTNYMEATNPRMSWMWWPAASWTDTPGAGLYGAITSHINSNGVHAGWGTLLSHQHFSVIAHIATTSQTGSELTVPESEQRTFQNPRGLQGYYAFYRDSINSVQACYYATSPDGSGWNSSQSTGLSNLYDTCSAIYAQDPSNSRLLVYFVASRHSTSVGTGHNIYFRIGSIVDTSTYLTWLTSLQTLKSTNSSENLAYPVIAQDSNGYLHVAFSYTNNAATSASAAENVEVCSSQTANPASNPTWTCSNPRSNNPFPEERVPNITTPVTMPHILAISSGVLVIKGVCSGAESTYVTCSLGSDPVERSVVMTWNGSTQTWGNTASFTFSTTTAKAHVRTSGVNGTATGSYRVHFAYEDGGNLTTRYTDSPYTSWSTATVACICGTVFGAHLTHVSGSLTTSSVAELSRNTVYVPLAWVQAFTQRQIWFDKRPLN
;
A
#
# COMPACT_ATOMS: atom_id res chain seq x y z
N MET A 1 65.45 14.99 10.89
CA MET A 1 66.43 14.96 9.78
C MET A 1 65.62 15.03 8.48
N ARG A 2 65.45 16.21 7.87
CA ARG A 2 66.27 16.83 6.79
C ARG A 2 66.13 16.05 5.45
N LYS A 3 65.92 16.64 4.26
CA LYS A 3 66.02 18.03 3.77
C LYS A 3 65.42 18.13 2.34
N TYR A 4 64.96 19.34 1.99
CA TYR A 4 64.75 19.89 0.64
C TYR A 4 65.99 19.79 -0.29
N SER A 5 65.82 19.70 -1.63
CA SER A 5 65.93 20.84 -2.59
C SER A 5 66.10 20.43 -4.07
N GLU A 6 65.28 21.05 -4.93
CA GLU A 6 65.51 21.63 -6.27
C GLU A 6 66.76 21.28 -7.12
N LYS A 7 66.62 21.15 -8.45
CA LYS A 7 66.85 22.28 -9.42
C LYS A 7 66.81 21.91 -10.93
N ASN A 8 66.29 22.90 -11.68
CA ASN A 8 66.61 23.36 -13.06
C ASN A 8 65.75 22.94 -14.29
N LEU A 9 64.89 23.89 -14.73
CA LEU A 9 64.92 24.70 -15.99
C LEU A 9 65.66 24.09 -17.22
N VAL A 10 65.22 24.07 -18.49
CA VAL A 10 64.56 25.01 -19.45
C VAL A 10 64.08 24.16 -20.66
N ILE A 11 63.09 24.59 -21.49
CA ILE A 11 63.11 24.60 -22.99
C ILE A 11 61.76 25.09 -23.60
N SER A 12 61.91 26.11 -24.47
CA SER A 12 61.26 26.45 -25.76
C SER A 12 59.75 26.26 -26.01
N GLY A 13 59.17 27.27 -26.67
CA GLY A 13 57.74 27.40 -26.91
C GLY A 13 57.14 26.46 -27.97
N HIS A 14 55.84 26.19 -27.79
CA HIS A 14 54.89 25.86 -28.84
C HIS A 14 53.46 26.24 -28.40
N LEU A 15 52.59 26.48 -29.39
CA LEU A 15 51.19 26.90 -29.26
C LEU A 15 50.43 26.16 -28.15
N PHE A 16 49.92 26.88 -27.16
CA PHE A 16 48.99 26.29 -26.18
C PHE A 16 47.62 26.04 -26.82
N HIS A 17 47.27 24.77 -26.98
CA HIS A 17 45.90 24.28 -27.09
C HIS A 17 45.16 24.58 -25.78
N HIS A 18 44.03 25.29 -25.84
CA HIS A 18 43.06 25.29 -24.75
C HIS A 18 42.07 24.16 -24.98
N SER A 19 42.11 23.14 -24.14
CA SER A 19 41.12 22.08 -24.06
C SER A 19 40.24 22.28 -22.83
N LEU A 20 38.93 22.38 -23.03
CA LEU A 20 37.95 22.37 -21.95
C LEU A 20 37.54 20.92 -21.70
N THR A 21 37.66 20.45 -20.46
CA THR A 21 37.19 19.12 -20.03
C THR A 21 36.01 19.34 -19.09
N ILE A 22 34.87 18.74 -19.43
CA ILE A 22 33.65 18.78 -18.60
C ILE A 22 33.36 17.33 -18.16
N ILE A 23 33.17 17.12 -16.86
CA ILE A 23 32.91 15.81 -16.25
C ILE A 23 31.45 15.78 -15.80
N PHE A 24 30.69 14.78 -16.26
CA PHE A 24 29.31 14.53 -15.86
C PHE A 24 29.23 13.28 -14.96
N PRO A 25 28.89 13.38 -13.67
CA PRO A 25 29.07 12.29 -12.71
C PRO A 25 28.15 11.07 -12.89
N GLY A 26 27.15 11.11 -13.78
CA GLY A 26 26.11 10.07 -13.88
C GLY A 26 26.22 9.10 -15.06
N LEU A 27 27.17 9.28 -15.99
CA LEU A 27 27.15 8.52 -17.27
C LEU A 27 28.51 7.96 -17.73
N GLY A 28 29.58 8.05 -16.94
CA GLY A 28 30.85 7.35 -17.25
C GLY A 28 31.64 7.80 -18.49
N TYR A 29 31.28 8.89 -19.17
CA TYR A 29 32.03 9.43 -20.33
C TYR A 29 32.65 10.82 -20.06
N VAL A 30 33.80 11.08 -20.68
CA VAL A 30 34.49 12.39 -20.67
C VAL A 30 34.49 12.98 -22.09
N LEU A 31 33.91 14.17 -22.26
CA LEU A 31 33.96 14.89 -23.52
C LEU A 31 35.14 15.88 -23.51
N ARG A 32 36.10 15.71 -24.44
CA ARG A 32 37.20 16.67 -24.68
C ARG A 32 36.99 17.43 -25.97
N LEU A 33 36.89 18.76 -25.87
CA LEU A 33 36.86 19.66 -27.03
C LEU A 33 38.26 20.25 -27.27
N VAL A 34 38.78 20.09 -28.50
CA VAL A 34 40.06 20.66 -28.95
C VAL A 34 39.81 21.67 -30.07
N LEU A 35 40.18 22.93 -29.84
CA LEU A 35 40.07 24.01 -30.84
C LEU A 35 41.36 24.13 -31.65
N ILE A 36 41.28 23.86 -32.97
CA ILE A 36 42.39 24.04 -33.91
C ILE A 36 42.16 25.33 -34.72
N MET A 37 42.95 26.38 -34.47
CA MET A 37 42.94 27.59 -35.31
C MET A 37 43.95 27.46 -36.46
N ARG A 38 43.48 27.45 -37.71
CA ARG A 38 44.33 27.59 -38.92
C ARG A 38 44.49 29.08 -39.29
N ARG A 39 45.72 29.60 -39.29
CA ARG A 39 46.07 30.90 -39.89
C ARG A 39 46.34 30.73 -41.39
N ARG A 40 45.65 31.51 -42.24
CA ARG A 40 46.05 31.75 -43.64
C ARG A 40 47.01 32.95 -43.67
N MET A 41 48.17 32.77 -44.31
CA MET A 41 49.16 33.82 -44.57
C MET A 41 48.86 34.54 -45.89
N GLY A 42 49.10 35.86 -45.94
CA GLY A 42 49.07 36.63 -47.18
C GLY A 42 49.44 38.10 -47.02
N ALA A 43 50.72 38.40 -47.29
CA ALA A 43 51.34 39.60 -47.87
C ALA A 43 51.16 41.02 -47.26
N LYS A 44 52.28 41.77 -47.36
CA LYS A 44 52.63 43.07 -46.77
C LYS A 44 52.00 44.27 -47.49
N SER A 45 51.66 45.32 -46.73
CA SER A 45 51.94 46.73 -47.08
C SER A 45 51.87 47.61 -45.82
N GLU A 46 52.91 48.43 -45.62
CA GLU A 46 53.10 49.39 -44.51
C GLU A 46 52.19 50.63 -44.66
N PHE A 47 51.59 51.13 -43.57
CA PHE A 47 51.63 52.56 -43.15
C PHE A 47 50.82 52.85 -41.85
N SER A 48 51.52 53.47 -40.89
CA SER A 48 51.15 54.42 -39.80
C SER A 48 49.80 54.43 -39.04
N ILE A 49 49.93 54.28 -37.71
CA ILE A 49 49.32 54.98 -36.55
C ILE A 49 47.81 55.29 -36.53
N GLY A 50 47.13 54.80 -35.48
CA GLY A 50 45.91 55.41 -34.93
C GLY A 50 44.92 54.39 -34.37
N GLY A 51 44.88 54.22 -33.04
CA GLY A 51 44.13 53.16 -32.38
C GLY A 51 42.61 53.23 -32.51
N ILE A 52 41.97 52.07 -32.69
CA ILE A 52 40.55 51.84 -32.35
C ILE A 52 40.41 50.44 -31.74
N SER A 53 40.24 50.42 -30.42
CA SER A 53 39.29 49.61 -29.63
C SER A 53 38.94 48.19 -30.14
N ASN A 54 39.43 47.20 -29.40
CA ASN A 54 39.12 45.76 -29.43
C ASN A 54 37.64 45.42 -29.08
N ARG A 55 36.65 46.06 -29.72
CA ARG A 55 35.21 45.80 -29.46
C ARG A 55 34.50 44.92 -30.49
N ARG A 56 35.12 44.55 -31.63
CA ARG A 56 34.44 43.75 -32.68
C ARG A 56 34.68 42.24 -32.66
N VAL A 57 35.78 41.74 -32.08
CA VAL A 57 36.07 40.30 -32.11
C VAL A 57 35.38 39.53 -30.98
N SER A 58 35.14 40.13 -29.81
CA SER A 58 34.41 39.42 -28.74
C SER A 58 32.92 39.25 -29.05
N ARG A 59 32.29 40.17 -29.80
CA ARG A 59 30.87 40.04 -30.17
C ARG A 59 30.57 38.84 -31.07
N SER A 60 31.51 38.44 -31.94
CA SER A 60 31.33 37.29 -32.83
C SER A 60 31.51 35.94 -32.11
N LEU A 61 32.47 35.85 -31.18
CA LEU A 61 32.67 34.64 -30.40
C LEU A 61 31.56 34.44 -29.36
N THR A 62 31.15 35.51 -28.67
CA THR A 62 30.02 35.44 -27.73
C THR A 62 28.71 35.14 -28.44
N ALA A 63 28.48 35.67 -29.66
CA ALA A 63 27.31 35.34 -30.46
C ALA A 63 27.31 33.89 -30.95
N THR A 64 28.47 33.33 -31.34
CA THR A 64 28.55 31.93 -31.80
C THR A 64 28.39 30.96 -30.64
N VAL A 65 28.98 31.26 -29.47
CA VAL A 65 28.75 30.47 -28.25
C VAL A 65 27.31 30.62 -27.77
N LEU A 66 26.70 31.82 -27.84
CA LEU A 66 25.27 31.98 -27.55
C LEU A 66 24.40 31.22 -28.53
N ILE A 67 24.74 31.18 -29.82
CA ILE A 67 23.96 30.44 -30.84
C ILE A 67 24.10 28.94 -30.63
N ILE A 68 25.28 28.42 -30.28
CA ILE A 68 25.46 26.99 -29.96
C ILE A 68 24.77 26.65 -28.64
N VAL A 69 24.86 27.49 -27.62
CA VAL A 69 24.13 27.33 -26.35
C VAL A 69 22.63 27.44 -26.59
N LEU A 70 22.17 28.36 -27.44
CA LEU A 70 20.76 28.52 -27.82
C LEU A 70 20.31 27.36 -28.69
N VAL A 71 21.12 26.79 -29.58
CA VAL A 71 20.75 25.63 -30.42
C VAL A 71 20.76 24.35 -29.59
N VAL A 72 21.72 24.16 -28.68
CA VAL A 72 21.72 23.05 -27.71
C VAL A 72 20.59 23.21 -26.70
N ALA A 73 20.30 24.42 -26.23
CA ALA A 73 19.13 24.73 -25.40
C ALA A 73 17.82 24.58 -26.19
N SER A 74 17.78 24.92 -27.48
CA SER A 74 16.62 24.72 -28.36
C SER A 74 16.40 23.25 -28.67
N LEU A 75 17.47 22.46 -28.79
CA LEU A 75 17.41 21.00 -28.88
C LEU A 75 17.01 20.36 -27.54
N TYR A 76 17.23 21.04 -26.41
CA TYR A 76 16.71 20.69 -25.08
C TYR A 76 15.24 21.13 -24.88
N VAL A 77 14.81 22.23 -25.50
CA VAL A 77 13.45 22.79 -25.42
C VAL A 77 12.50 22.18 -26.47
N LEU A 78 13.05 21.59 -27.55
CA LEU A 78 12.31 20.83 -28.57
C LEU A 78 12.26 19.33 -28.29
N ARG A 79 12.96 18.83 -27.27
CA ARG A 79 12.43 17.67 -26.58
C ARG A 79 11.26 18.22 -25.76
N PRO A 80 10.02 17.75 -25.93
CA PRO A 80 9.04 17.99 -24.88
C PRO A 80 9.74 17.56 -23.61
N ALA A 81 9.78 18.43 -22.60
CA ALA A 81 10.05 17.96 -21.25
C ALA A 81 9.08 16.80 -21.07
N LYS A 82 9.57 15.55 -21.19
CA LYS A 82 8.78 14.38 -20.87
C LYS A 82 8.43 14.65 -19.43
N ALA A 83 7.17 14.99 -19.22
CA ALA A 83 6.71 15.40 -17.94
C ALA A 83 7.04 14.23 -17.02
N THR A 84 7.96 14.47 -16.09
CA THR A 84 8.16 13.57 -14.97
C THR A 84 6.76 13.35 -14.41
N SER A 85 6.28 12.12 -14.48
CA SER A 85 5.11 11.71 -13.71
C SER A 85 5.28 12.35 -12.33
N THR A 86 4.32 13.17 -11.92
CA THR A 86 4.18 13.51 -10.50
C THR A 86 4.01 12.17 -9.82
N TYR A 87 5.11 11.64 -9.28
CA TYR A 87 5.16 10.45 -8.47
C TYR A 87 3.93 10.48 -7.58
N THR A 88 2.99 9.58 -7.81
CA THR A 88 1.90 9.41 -6.85
C THR A 88 2.59 8.93 -5.59
N ASP A 89 2.56 9.74 -4.53
CA ASP A 89 3.07 9.41 -3.17
C ASP A 89 2.48 8.11 -2.59
N ASN A 90 1.63 7.39 -3.34
CA ASN A 90 1.03 6.12 -2.99
C ASN A 90 1.70 4.99 -3.78
N ALA A 91 2.60 4.25 -3.13
CA ALA A 91 3.01 2.94 -3.63
C ALA A 91 1.84 1.96 -3.50
N PHE A 92 1.68 1.08 -4.49
CA PHE A 92 0.64 0.05 -4.52
C PHE A 92 1.26 -1.30 -4.15
N ALA A 93 0.61 -2.03 -3.24
CA ALA A 93 0.73 -3.46 -3.30
C ALA A 93 -0.46 -4.24 -2.79
N GLY A 94 -0.48 -5.48 -3.26
CA GLY A 94 -1.35 -6.54 -2.82
C GLY A 94 -1.23 -7.71 -3.77
N TRP A 95 -2.35 -8.35 -4.07
CA TRP A 95 -2.35 -9.63 -4.77
C TRP A 95 -3.29 -9.67 -5.97
N GLY A 96 -2.89 -10.48 -6.95
CA GLY A 96 -3.70 -10.86 -8.11
C GLY A 96 -4.31 -12.25 -7.96
N ALA A 97 -4.77 -12.79 -9.08
CA ALA A 97 -5.50 -14.05 -9.23
C ALA A 97 -6.96 -14.03 -8.77
N THR A 98 -7.40 -12.92 -8.18
CA THR A 98 -8.81 -12.75 -7.85
C THR A 98 -9.62 -12.52 -9.11
N ARG A 99 -10.64 -13.34 -9.30
CA ARG A 99 -11.50 -13.28 -10.48
C ARG A 99 -12.64 -12.33 -10.22
N LEU A 100 -13.04 -11.52 -11.20
CA LEU A 100 -14.29 -10.77 -11.10
C LEU A 100 -15.47 -11.71 -10.83
N LYS A 101 -15.44 -12.92 -11.41
CA LYS A 101 -16.42 -13.98 -11.13
C LYS A 101 -16.54 -14.37 -9.65
N ASP A 102 -15.48 -14.23 -8.86
CA ASP A 102 -15.47 -14.54 -7.43
C ASP A 102 -16.15 -13.44 -6.58
N THR A 103 -16.74 -12.42 -7.21
CA THR A 103 -17.59 -11.42 -6.54
C THR A 103 -19.01 -11.90 -6.29
N ASP A 104 -19.43 -13.02 -6.90
CA ASP A 104 -20.74 -13.61 -6.65
C ASP A 104 -20.84 -14.13 -5.19
N PRO A 105 -21.98 -13.97 -4.50
CA PRO A 105 -22.12 -14.37 -3.10
C PRO A 105 -21.82 -15.85 -2.89
N ASN A 106 -20.93 -16.17 -1.94
CA ASN A 106 -20.65 -17.55 -1.57
C ASN A 106 -21.58 -17.99 -0.43
N SER A 107 -22.52 -18.89 -0.72
CA SER A 107 -23.54 -19.33 0.25
C SER A 107 -23.00 -19.89 1.58
N THR A 108 -21.76 -20.39 1.61
CA THR A 108 -21.13 -20.94 2.82
C THR A 108 -20.26 -19.93 3.57
N ALA A 109 -20.08 -18.72 3.06
CA ALA A 109 -19.23 -17.70 3.66
C ALA A 109 -19.92 -17.00 4.86
N PRO A 110 -19.15 -16.23 5.65
CA PRO A 110 -19.71 -15.26 6.59
C PRO A 110 -20.63 -14.24 5.91
N ASN A 111 -21.38 -13.47 6.68
CA ASN A 111 -22.16 -12.38 6.11
C ASN A 111 -21.23 -11.33 5.49
N SER A 112 -21.60 -10.83 4.32
CA SER A 112 -20.88 -9.75 3.65
C SER A 112 -20.94 -8.49 4.49
N VAL A 113 -19.81 -7.81 4.62
CA VAL A 113 -19.73 -6.47 5.24
C VAL A 113 -20.00 -5.38 4.20
N VAL A 114 -19.84 -5.70 2.91
CA VAL A 114 -20.03 -4.77 1.78
C VAL A 114 -21.47 -4.80 1.23
N PHE A 115 -22.09 -5.99 1.17
CA PHE A 115 -23.40 -6.24 0.57
C PHE A 115 -24.38 -6.76 1.62
N SER A 116 -25.16 -5.85 2.20
CA SER A 116 -26.20 -6.18 3.17
C SER A 116 -27.10 -7.34 2.72
N GLY A 117 -27.38 -8.27 3.64
CA GLY A 117 -28.29 -9.39 3.43
C GLY A 117 -27.71 -10.51 2.55
N GLN A 118 -26.46 -10.38 2.10
CA GLN A 118 -25.76 -11.38 1.30
C GLN A 118 -24.65 -12.03 2.12
N LYS A 119 -24.23 -13.22 1.67
CA LYS A 119 -22.97 -13.82 2.12
C LYS A 119 -21.79 -13.18 1.40
N ALA A 120 -20.66 -13.07 2.08
CA ALA A 120 -19.44 -12.53 1.53
C ALA A 120 -19.02 -13.35 0.31
N SER A 121 -18.55 -12.67 -0.73
CA SER A 121 -17.99 -13.36 -1.88
C SER A 121 -16.57 -13.85 -1.57
N ASN A 122 -16.01 -14.70 -2.43
CA ASN A 122 -14.60 -15.10 -2.28
C ASN A 122 -13.67 -13.90 -2.50
N PHE A 123 -13.98 -13.04 -3.49
CA PHE A 123 -13.28 -11.78 -3.73
C PHE A 123 -13.29 -10.85 -2.51
N GLU A 124 -14.46 -10.66 -1.87
CA GLU A 124 -14.59 -9.82 -0.67
C GLU A 124 -13.72 -10.32 0.49
N GLN A 125 -13.74 -11.62 0.73
CA GLN A 125 -12.95 -12.24 1.78
C GLN A 125 -11.44 -12.09 1.53
N ILE A 126 -10.98 -12.27 0.28
CA ILE A 126 -9.58 -12.07 -0.09
C ILE A 126 -9.19 -10.60 0.10
N ALA A 127 -10.00 -9.65 -0.37
CA ALA A 127 -9.74 -8.23 -0.20
C ALA A 127 -9.67 -7.81 1.28
N LEU A 128 -10.57 -8.32 2.13
CA LEU A 128 -10.55 -8.10 3.58
C LEU A 128 -9.28 -8.68 4.23
N ARG A 129 -8.85 -9.86 3.77
CA ARG A 129 -7.61 -10.48 4.24
C ARG A 129 -6.39 -9.67 3.85
N GLU A 130 -6.34 -9.19 2.61
CA GLU A 130 -5.27 -8.32 2.14
C GLU A 130 -5.21 -7.01 2.94
N ALA A 131 -6.36 -6.39 3.21
CA ALA A 131 -6.44 -5.18 4.01
C ALA A 131 -5.91 -5.40 5.44
N ALA A 132 -6.25 -6.55 6.05
CA ALA A 132 -5.76 -6.92 7.38
C ALA A 132 -4.24 -7.17 7.43
N LEU A 133 -3.62 -7.51 6.29
CA LEU A 133 -2.17 -7.67 6.15
C LEU A 133 -1.46 -6.35 5.82
N GLY A 134 -2.21 -5.27 5.59
CA GLY A 134 -1.69 -3.94 5.28
C GLY A 134 -1.30 -3.75 3.81
N TYR A 135 -1.95 -4.50 2.91
CA TYR A 135 -1.98 -4.19 1.48
C TYR A 135 -3.05 -3.13 1.20
N ASN A 136 -2.95 -2.46 0.04
CA ASN A 136 -3.85 -1.38 -0.35
C ASN A 136 -4.42 -1.51 -1.77
N THR A 137 -4.09 -2.60 -2.48
CA THR A 137 -4.43 -2.77 -3.90
C THR A 137 -4.81 -4.21 -4.19
N ILE A 138 -5.86 -4.43 -4.98
CA ILE A 138 -6.31 -5.77 -5.41
C ILE A 138 -6.46 -5.81 -6.93
N ARG A 139 -6.03 -6.91 -7.56
CA ARG A 139 -6.12 -7.09 -9.02
C ARG A 139 -7.24 -8.06 -9.36
N GLY A 140 -8.30 -7.50 -9.93
CA GLY A 140 -9.51 -8.21 -10.35
C GLY A 140 -9.47 -8.51 -11.85
N SER A 141 -9.31 -9.79 -12.17
CA SER A 141 -9.10 -10.27 -13.54
C SER A 141 -10.36 -10.87 -14.16
N PHE A 142 -10.47 -10.77 -15.48
CA PHE A 142 -11.45 -11.49 -16.29
C PHE A 142 -10.80 -12.06 -17.55
N SER A 143 -11.35 -13.16 -18.04
CA SER A 143 -10.89 -13.85 -19.25
C SER A 143 -10.97 -12.95 -20.48
N PRO A 144 -10.05 -13.11 -21.44
CA PRO A 144 -10.10 -12.37 -22.68
C PRO A 144 -11.38 -12.74 -23.44
N TYR A 145 -11.93 -11.78 -24.19
CA TYR A 145 -13.16 -11.99 -24.96
C TYR A 145 -12.87 -12.16 -26.45
N CYS A 146 -11.92 -11.38 -26.97
CA CYS A 146 -11.74 -11.24 -28.42
C CYS A 146 -11.02 -12.44 -29.01
N THR A 147 -9.96 -12.93 -28.36
CA THR A 147 -9.30 -14.19 -28.76
C THR A 147 -10.26 -15.38 -28.76
N ALA A 148 -11.22 -15.47 -27.81
CA ALA A 148 -12.24 -16.52 -27.74
C ALA A 148 -13.17 -16.43 -28.92
N LYS A 149 -13.71 -15.23 -29.12
CA LYS A 149 -14.69 -14.94 -30.18
C LYS A 149 -14.16 -15.34 -31.55
N PHE A 150 -12.86 -15.18 -31.78
CA PHE A 150 -12.23 -15.48 -33.06
C PHE A 150 -11.44 -16.80 -33.09
N GLY A 151 -11.57 -17.64 -32.05
CA GLY A 151 -10.93 -18.96 -32.03
C GLY A 151 -9.40 -18.94 -32.06
N LEU A 152 -8.79 -17.85 -31.56
CA LEU A 152 -7.35 -17.79 -31.37
C LEU A 152 -7.01 -18.46 -30.03
N THR A 153 -6.67 -19.74 -30.10
CA THR A 153 -6.37 -20.58 -28.95
C THR A 153 -5.04 -20.15 -28.30
N PRO A 154 -4.99 -19.94 -26.97
CA PRO A 154 -3.75 -20.01 -26.21
C PRO A 154 -3.15 -21.43 -26.29
N PRO A 155 -1.93 -21.66 -25.76
CA PRO A 155 -1.31 -22.99 -25.68
C PRO A 155 -2.16 -24.06 -25.00
N ASP A 156 -3.20 -23.70 -24.21
CA ASP A 156 -4.15 -24.62 -23.59
C ASP A 156 -5.63 -24.22 -23.86
N PRO A 157 -6.32 -24.93 -24.77
CA PRO A 157 -7.74 -24.71 -25.07
C PRO A 157 -8.71 -25.04 -23.93
N SER A 158 -8.28 -25.83 -22.93
CA SER A 158 -9.14 -26.30 -21.84
C SER A 158 -9.31 -25.27 -20.71
N ASN A 159 -8.45 -24.24 -20.69
CA ASN A 159 -8.37 -23.26 -19.61
C ASN A 159 -8.85 -21.86 -20.01
N TYR A 160 -9.37 -21.61 -21.22
CA TYR A 160 -9.65 -20.25 -21.70
C TYR A 160 -10.51 -19.36 -20.75
N HIS A 161 -11.42 -19.99 -20.00
CA HIS A 161 -12.36 -19.31 -19.08
C HIS A 161 -12.00 -19.47 -17.59
N PHE A 162 -10.77 -19.88 -17.26
CA PHE A 162 -10.41 -20.19 -15.86
C PHE A 162 -10.48 -18.97 -14.93
N ILE A 163 -10.17 -17.78 -15.47
CA ILE A 163 -10.30 -16.47 -14.80
C ILE A 163 -11.76 -15.94 -14.85
N GLY A 164 -12.61 -16.54 -15.69
CA GLY A 164 -14.04 -16.24 -15.77
C GLY A 164 -14.37 -15.10 -16.73
N ASP A 165 -15.47 -15.26 -17.47
CA ASP A 165 -15.90 -14.27 -18.47
C ASP A 165 -16.24 -12.91 -17.85
N TYR A 166 -16.04 -11.85 -18.64
CA TYR A 166 -16.44 -10.52 -18.25
C TYR A 166 -17.95 -10.44 -17.94
N ASN A 167 -18.25 -9.80 -16.81
CA ASN A 167 -19.61 -9.44 -16.44
C ASN A 167 -19.61 -8.07 -15.75
N ALA A 168 -20.40 -7.13 -16.28
CA ALA A 168 -20.48 -5.77 -15.75
C ALA A 168 -20.98 -5.72 -14.28
N THR A 169 -21.91 -6.60 -13.89
CA THR A 169 -22.38 -6.68 -12.50
C THR A 169 -21.27 -7.14 -11.57
N GLN A 170 -20.43 -8.08 -11.99
CA GLN A 170 -19.29 -8.56 -11.21
C GLN A 170 -18.22 -7.48 -11.04
N LEU A 171 -17.90 -6.72 -12.10
CA LEU A 171 -17.00 -5.56 -11.98
C LEU A 171 -17.57 -4.47 -11.06
N ALA A 172 -18.86 -4.16 -11.17
CA ALA A 172 -19.52 -3.22 -10.26
C ALA A 172 -19.41 -3.67 -8.79
N ARG A 173 -19.53 -4.98 -8.53
CA ARG A 173 -19.37 -5.55 -7.19
C ARG A 173 -17.92 -5.47 -6.71
N ALA A 174 -16.94 -5.81 -7.55
CA ALA A 174 -15.52 -5.68 -7.24
C ALA A 174 -15.15 -4.24 -6.87
N ILE A 175 -15.60 -3.26 -7.67
CA ILE A 175 -15.39 -1.83 -7.40
C ILE A 175 -16.02 -1.41 -6.07
N LYS A 176 -17.21 -1.92 -5.74
CA LYS A 176 -17.86 -1.62 -4.44
C LYS A 176 -17.09 -2.21 -3.26
N ILE A 177 -16.52 -3.40 -3.40
CA ILE A 177 -15.64 -4.02 -2.37
C ILE A 177 -14.37 -3.18 -2.21
N ALA A 178 -13.69 -2.84 -3.31
CA ALA A 178 -12.48 -2.02 -3.27
C ALA A 178 -12.76 -0.64 -2.65
N SER A 179 -13.85 0.00 -3.05
CA SER A 179 -14.32 1.28 -2.50
C SER A 179 -14.55 1.22 -0.99
N TYR A 180 -15.22 0.16 -0.49
CA TYR A 180 -15.43 -0.06 0.94
C TYR A 180 -14.12 -0.11 1.73
N LEU A 181 -13.08 -0.73 1.17
CA LEU A 181 -11.77 -0.87 1.79
C LEU A 181 -10.83 0.31 1.50
N SER A 182 -11.27 1.28 0.70
CA SER A 182 -10.40 2.32 0.12
C SER A 182 -9.20 1.75 -0.66
N PHE A 183 -9.34 0.55 -1.22
CA PHE A 183 -8.34 -0.12 -2.03
C PHE A 183 -8.26 0.47 -3.43
N TRP A 184 -7.07 0.47 -4.02
CA TRP A 184 -6.93 0.54 -5.46
C TRP A 184 -7.38 -0.79 -6.08
N ILE A 185 -8.09 -0.71 -7.21
CA ILE A 185 -8.45 -1.92 -7.97
C ILE A 185 -7.81 -1.87 -9.35
N VAL A 186 -6.93 -2.82 -9.62
CA VAL A 186 -6.43 -3.07 -10.97
C VAL A 186 -7.46 -3.95 -11.70
N VAL A 187 -8.04 -3.43 -12.77
CA VAL A 187 -9.00 -4.16 -13.60
C VAL A 187 -8.25 -4.74 -14.79
N ASP A 188 -8.09 -6.07 -14.76
CA ASP A 188 -7.21 -6.81 -15.65
C ASP A 188 -7.98 -7.57 -16.74
N TYR A 189 -7.70 -7.22 -18.00
CA TYR A 189 -8.07 -8.02 -19.16
C TYR A 189 -6.99 -9.08 -19.38
N HIS A 190 -7.27 -10.30 -18.93
CA HIS A 190 -6.28 -11.37 -18.81
C HIS A 190 -5.96 -12.08 -20.14
N GLY A 191 -5.59 -11.34 -21.18
CA GLY A 191 -5.43 -11.83 -22.56
C GLY A 191 -4.07 -11.62 -23.19
N TYR A 192 -3.56 -12.63 -23.91
CA TYR A 192 -2.21 -12.66 -24.46
C TYR A 192 -2.12 -12.28 -25.95
N SER A 193 -3.10 -12.73 -26.74
CA SER A 193 -3.00 -12.76 -28.23
C SER A 193 -3.94 -11.77 -28.92
N ASP A 194 -4.56 -10.86 -28.17
CA ASP A 194 -5.58 -9.94 -28.66
C ASP A 194 -5.02 -8.91 -29.67
N LEU A 195 -3.69 -8.75 -29.71
CA LEU A 195 -3.01 -7.84 -30.64
C LEU A 195 -2.39 -8.52 -31.87
N TYR A 196 -2.77 -9.77 -32.18
CA TYR A 196 -2.17 -10.53 -33.30
C TYR A 196 -2.51 -9.99 -34.68
N ASN A 197 -3.71 -9.44 -34.87
CA ASN A 197 -4.15 -8.90 -36.15
C ASN A 197 -5.18 -7.78 -35.96
N SER A 198 -5.48 -7.06 -37.04
CA SER A 198 -6.39 -5.91 -37.00
C SER A 198 -7.81 -6.26 -36.53
N THR A 199 -8.28 -7.49 -36.74
CA THR A 199 -9.63 -7.91 -36.32
C THR A 199 -9.72 -8.05 -34.81
N THR A 200 -8.73 -8.70 -34.19
CA THR A 200 -8.70 -8.88 -32.73
C THR A 200 -8.38 -7.57 -32.02
N VAL A 201 -7.50 -6.73 -32.59
CA VAL A 201 -7.22 -5.37 -32.09
C VAL A 201 -8.49 -4.52 -32.07
N ALA A 202 -9.24 -4.51 -33.18
CA ALA A 202 -10.50 -3.75 -33.28
C ALA A 202 -11.54 -4.22 -32.27
N CYS A 203 -11.62 -5.54 -32.03
CA CYS A 203 -12.48 -6.11 -31.00
C CYS A 203 -12.04 -5.71 -29.59
N TRP A 204 -10.74 -5.79 -29.29
CA TRP A 204 -10.17 -5.46 -27.99
C TRP A 204 -10.39 -3.99 -27.65
N GLN A 205 -10.16 -3.08 -28.60
CA GLN A 205 -10.51 -1.66 -28.46
C GLN A 205 -12.01 -1.45 -28.23
N SER A 206 -12.86 -2.24 -28.90
CA SER A 206 -14.32 -2.18 -28.69
C SER A 206 -14.75 -2.73 -27.32
N ALA A 207 -14.04 -3.71 -26.75
CA ALA A 207 -14.31 -4.17 -25.39
C ALA A 207 -14.09 -3.04 -24.37
N TRP A 208 -12.99 -2.30 -24.51
CA TRP A 208 -12.65 -1.20 -23.62
C TRP A 208 -13.50 0.07 -23.83
N PHE A 209 -13.84 0.43 -25.09
CA PHE A 209 -14.45 1.74 -25.41
C PHE A 209 -15.75 1.70 -26.23
N GLY A 210 -16.24 0.51 -26.60
CA GLY A 210 -17.49 0.35 -27.35
C GLY A 210 -17.48 1.07 -28.70
N SER A 211 -18.55 1.83 -28.99
CA SER A 211 -18.68 2.62 -30.23
C SER A 211 -17.71 3.80 -30.32
N THR A 212 -17.10 4.20 -29.19
CA THR A 212 -16.11 5.28 -29.14
C THR A 212 -14.83 4.92 -29.90
N ALA A 213 -14.53 3.63 -30.02
CA ALA A 213 -13.45 3.10 -30.86
C ALA A 213 -13.79 3.09 -32.37
N GLY A 214 -15.01 3.46 -32.78
CA GLY A 214 -15.46 3.45 -34.18
C GLY A 214 -15.87 2.08 -34.72
N ASN A 215 -15.94 1.05 -33.86
CA ASN A 215 -16.30 -0.32 -34.23
C ASN A 215 -17.71 -0.68 -33.74
N SER A 216 -18.41 -1.57 -34.45
CA SER A 216 -19.74 -2.06 -34.04
C SER A 216 -19.66 -2.70 -32.65
N THR A 217 -20.57 -2.31 -31.75
CA THR A 217 -20.58 -2.72 -30.34
C THR A 217 -20.50 -4.23 -30.15
N ASN A 218 -19.51 -4.69 -29.38
CA ASN A 218 -19.57 -6.01 -28.74
C ASN A 218 -20.61 -5.93 -27.62
N GLY A 219 -21.82 -6.46 -27.87
CA GLY A 219 -23.03 -6.20 -27.06
C GLY A 219 -22.95 -6.46 -25.55
N ILE A 220 -21.93 -7.17 -25.06
CA ILE A 220 -21.72 -7.42 -23.63
C ILE A 220 -20.98 -6.29 -22.87
N PHE A 221 -20.33 -5.36 -23.58
CA PHE A 221 -19.58 -4.23 -22.98
C PHE A 221 -20.31 -2.88 -23.13
N GLY A 222 -21.55 -2.88 -23.63
CA GLY A 222 -22.33 -1.66 -23.83
C GLY A 222 -21.74 -0.69 -24.87
N ALA A 223 -22.42 0.45 -25.06
CA ALA A 223 -22.03 1.45 -26.07
C ALA A 223 -20.72 2.19 -25.73
N GLY A 224 -20.39 2.33 -24.45
CA GLY A 224 -19.18 3.00 -23.97
C GLY A 224 -17.99 2.06 -23.67
N GLY A 225 -18.15 0.74 -23.85
CA GLY A 225 -17.16 -0.23 -23.40
C GLY A 225 -17.03 -0.30 -21.87
N ILE A 226 -16.01 -0.98 -21.37
CA ILE A 226 -15.72 -1.10 -19.93
C ILE A 226 -15.44 0.29 -19.31
N VAL A 227 -14.56 1.09 -19.91
CA VAL A 227 -14.17 2.41 -19.36
C VAL A 227 -15.39 3.32 -19.29
N GLY A 228 -16.18 3.41 -20.36
CA GLY A 228 -17.37 4.26 -20.40
C GLY A 228 -18.43 3.87 -19.37
N GLN A 229 -18.50 2.60 -18.96
CA GLN A 229 -19.43 2.14 -17.93
C GLN A 229 -18.97 2.46 -16.50
N PHE A 230 -17.65 2.49 -16.23
CA PHE A 230 -17.13 2.41 -14.86
C PHE A 230 -16.22 3.56 -14.42
N LYS A 231 -15.68 4.37 -15.34
CA LYS A 231 -14.77 5.47 -15.01
C LYS A 231 -15.33 6.51 -14.02
N SER A 232 -16.65 6.58 -13.83
CA SER A 232 -17.27 7.53 -12.88
C SER A 232 -17.68 6.89 -11.57
N ASN A 233 -17.48 5.58 -11.41
CA ASN A 233 -17.98 4.83 -10.25
C ASN A 233 -17.02 4.89 -9.06
N TYR A 234 -15.72 5.03 -9.32
CA TYR A 234 -14.71 5.03 -8.28
C TYR A 234 -13.41 5.64 -8.78
N THR A 235 -12.73 6.44 -7.94
CA THR A 235 -11.53 7.20 -8.32
C THR A 235 -10.22 6.42 -8.22
N ARG A 236 -10.23 5.24 -7.57
CA ARG A 236 -9.04 4.38 -7.41
C ARG A 236 -9.07 3.16 -8.30
N ILE A 237 -9.55 3.33 -9.53
CA ILE A 237 -9.44 2.30 -10.56
C ILE A 237 -8.10 2.49 -11.28
N ILE A 238 -7.44 1.37 -11.57
CA ILE A 238 -6.28 1.29 -12.46
C ILE A 238 -6.68 0.34 -13.59
N TRP A 239 -6.59 0.81 -14.83
CA TRP A 239 -6.89 -0.03 -15.98
C TRP A 239 -5.64 -0.78 -16.41
N GLU A 240 -5.73 -2.12 -16.51
CA GLU A 240 -4.69 -2.94 -17.14
C GLU A 240 -5.25 -3.46 -18.46
N PRO A 241 -4.93 -2.80 -19.60
CA PRO A 241 -5.60 -3.08 -20.86
C PRO A 241 -5.38 -4.48 -21.41
N LEU A 242 -4.24 -5.10 -21.10
CA LEU A 242 -3.83 -6.40 -21.64
C LEU A 242 -2.74 -7.04 -20.78
N ASN A 243 -2.98 -8.27 -20.33
CA ASN A 243 -2.05 -9.11 -19.59
C ASN A 243 -1.06 -9.85 -20.49
N GLU A 244 0.25 -9.78 -20.21
CA GLU A 244 1.26 -10.62 -20.89
C GLU A 244 1.15 -10.64 -22.44
N PRO A 245 1.39 -9.50 -23.12
CA PRO A 245 1.23 -9.40 -24.56
C PRO A 245 2.20 -10.33 -25.30
N ASN A 246 1.66 -11.36 -25.96
CA ASN A 246 2.43 -12.33 -26.73
C ASN A 246 2.64 -11.84 -28.18
N ARG A 247 3.81 -12.15 -28.76
CA ARG A 247 4.15 -11.74 -30.12
C ARG A 247 3.47 -12.61 -31.19
N PRO A 248 2.97 -12.02 -32.30
CA PRO A 248 2.43 -12.79 -33.41
C PRO A 248 3.55 -13.33 -34.31
N GLY A 249 3.56 -14.65 -34.52
CA GLY A 249 4.45 -15.31 -35.49
C GLY A 249 5.94 -15.13 -35.19
N SER A 250 6.75 -14.93 -36.24
CA SER A 250 8.21 -14.79 -36.16
C SER A 250 8.68 -13.32 -36.11
N MET A 251 7.85 -12.41 -35.61
CA MET A 251 8.18 -10.99 -35.49
C MET A 251 9.37 -10.78 -34.53
N SER A 252 10.30 -9.88 -34.87
CA SER A 252 11.40 -9.52 -33.97
C SER A 252 10.89 -8.71 -32.79
N ASP A 253 11.58 -8.80 -31.65
CA ASP A 253 11.17 -8.10 -30.42
C ASP A 253 11.10 -6.58 -30.59
N SER A 254 11.96 -5.99 -31.41
CA SER A 254 11.93 -4.56 -31.74
C SER A 254 10.67 -4.14 -32.51
N VAL A 255 10.25 -4.94 -33.50
CA VAL A 255 9.03 -4.69 -34.28
C VAL A 255 7.80 -4.96 -33.42
N TRP A 256 7.88 -5.96 -32.55
CA TRP A 256 6.83 -6.25 -31.59
C TRP A 256 6.64 -5.11 -30.59
N ASN A 257 7.71 -4.59 -29.99
CA ASN A 257 7.62 -3.46 -29.07
C ASN A 257 7.04 -2.21 -29.76
N ALA A 258 7.45 -1.92 -31.01
CA ALA A 258 6.88 -0.82 -31.77
C ALA A 258 5.37 -1.01 -32.06
N THR A 259 4.94 -2.24 -32.35
CA THR A 259 3.53 -2.59 -32.57
C THR A 259 2.73 -2.47 -31.28
N LEU A 260 3.25 -2.97 -30.16
CA LEU A 260 2.63 -2.87 -28.85
C LEU A 260 2.47 -1.41 -28.42
N SER A 261 3.53 -0.61 -28.58
CA SER A 261 3.55 0.84 -28.34
C SER A 261 2.44 1.57 -29.11
N ALA A 262 2.28 1.27 -30.40
CA ALA A 262 1.24 1.89 -31.23
C ALA A 262 -0.18 1.52 -30.77
N ASN A 263 -0.40 0.26 -30.36
CA ASN A 263 -1.70 -0.19 -29.86
C ASN A 263 -2.04 0.42 -28.49
N TYR A 264 -1.08 0.49 -27.58
CA TYR A 264 -1.28 1.16 -26.29
C TYR A 264 -1.47 2.68 -26.45
N GLN A 265 -0.75 3.33 -27.36
CA GLN A 265 -0.99 4.73 -27.67
C GLN A 265 -2.42 4.96 -28.18
N ALA A 266 -2.93 4.08 -29.05
CA ALA A 266 -4.31 4.17 -29.53
C ALA A 266 -5.31 3.97 -28.39
N TRP A 267 -5.07 3.00 -27.49
CA TRP A 267 -5.89 2.76 -26.31
C TRP A 267 -5.95 4.00 -25.41
N LEU A 268 -4.79 4.59 -25.07
CA LEU A 268 -4.70 5.81 -24.27
C LEU A 268 -5.43 6.99 -24.93
N ASN A 269 -5.32 7.14 -26.25
CA ASN A 269 -6.02 8.20 -26.97
C ASN A 269 -7.55 8.06 -26.84
N TYR A 270 -8.08 6.83 -26.89
CA TYR A 270 -9.52 6.59 -26.68
C TYR A 270 -9.93 6.85 -25.24
N ASP A 271 -9.11 6.43 -24.28
CA ASP A 271 -9.34 6.66 -22.85
C ASP A 271 -9.41 8.15 -22.50
N ARG A 272 -8.39 8.91 -22.94
CA ARG A 272 -8.33 10.36 -22.69
C ARG A 272 -9.42 11.10 -23.47
N LYS A 273 -9.80 10.62 -24.66
CA LYS A 273 -10.95 11.16 -25.42
C LYS A 273 -12.28 10.86 -24.71
N ALA A 274 -12.40 9.73 -24.02
CA ALA A 274 -13.53 9.45 -23.16
C ALA A 274 -13.56 10.38 -21.94
N GLY A 275 -12.48 11.13 -21.66
CA GLY A 275 -12.38 12.03 -20.51
C GLY A 275 -12.12 11.27 -19.22
N ASP A 276 -11.55 10.06 -19.32
CA ASP A 276 -11.09 9.34 -18.14
C ASP A 276 -9.75 9.91 -17.64
N THR A 277 -9.55 9.83 -16.32
CA THR A 277 -8.36 10.32 -15.61
C THR A 277 -7.68 9.25 -14.78
N HIS A 278 -8.14 8.00 -14.86
CA HIS A 278 -7.54 6.88 -14.15
C HIS A 278 -6.14 6.54 -14.66
N GLN A 279 -5.37 5.88 -13.79
CA GLN A 279 -4.07 5.33 -14.15
C GLN A 279 -4.22 4.10 -15.04
N VAL A 280 -3.24 3.90 -15.92
CA VAL A 280 -3.23 2.83 -16.91
C VAL A 280 -1.92 2.07 -16.84
N VAL A 281 -1.97 0.75 -16.66
CA VAL A 281 -0.80 -0.13 -16.66
C VAL A 281 -0.49 -0.58 -18.08
N LEU A 282 0.76 -0.40 -18.52
CA LEU A 282 1.24 -0.89 -19.81
C LEU A 282 2.28 -2.00 -19.59
N GLN A 283 2.04 -3.17 -20.17
CA GLN A 283 2.89 -4.34 -20.01
C GLN A 283 4.08 -4.32 -20.96
N ASN A 284 5.21 -4.82 -20.46
CA ASN A 284 6.41 -5.12 -21.23
C ASN A 284 6.17 -6.35 -22.15
N ILE A 285 6.81 -6.38 -23.32
CA ILE A 285 6.74 -7.53 -24.25
C ILE A 285 7.29 -8.84 -23.64
N CYS A 286 8.14 -8.74 -22.62
CA CYS A 286 8.80 -9.89 -22.00
C CYS A 286 7.97 -10.53 -20.88
N SER A 287 6.83 -9.93 -20.48
CA SER A 287 5.95 -10.49 -19.45
C SER A 287 5.44 -11.89 -19.82
N PHE A 288 5.05 -12.11 -21.09
CA PHE A 288 4.75 -13.46 -21.59
C PHE A 288 6.03 -14.24 -21.92
N GLY A 289 6.98 -13.55 -22.56
CA GLY A 289 8.24 -14.09 -23.04
C GLY A 289 8.72 -13.41 -24.31
N CYS A 290 10.01 -13.08 -24.36
CA CYS A 290 10.66 -12.40 -25.48
C CYS A 290 12.04 -13.04 -25.76
N GLY A 291 12.69 -12.64 -26.84
CA GLY A 291 14.06 -13.06 -27.17
C GLY A 291 15.16 -12.14 -26.61
N LEU A 292 14.80 -11.09 -25.88
CA LEU A 292 15.75 -10.17 -25.26
C LEU A 292 16.47 -10.86 -24.10
N ASP A 293 17.78 -10.57 -23.97
CA ASP A 293 18.51 -10.91 -22.77
C ASP A 293 17.89 -10.22 -21.55
N ARG A 294 17.84 -10.93 -20.42
CA ARG A 294 17.15 -10.46 -19.21
C ARG A 294 17.72 -9.16 -18.67
N THR A 295 19.03 -8.94 -18.81
CA THR A 295 19.70 -7.69 -18.37
C THR A 295 19.27 -6.46 -19.18
N VAL A 296 18.59 -6.66 -20.31
CA VAL A 296 18.11 -5.59 -21.19
C VAL A 296 16.60 -5.64 -21.42
N TRP A 297 15.83 -6.31 -20.55
CA TRP A 297 14.37 -6.31 -20.63
C TRP A 297 13.74 -4.91 -20.53
N TRP A 298 14.47 -3.93 -20.01
CA TRP A 298 14.08 -2.53 -20.08
C TRP A 298 13.87 -2.02 -21.53
N GLN A 299 14.47 -2.65 -22.55
CA GLN A 299 14.19 -2.29 -23.96
C GLN A 299 12.83 -2.78 -24.46
N GLY A 300 12.17 -3.65 -23.70
CA GLY A 300 10.88 -4.24 -24.01
C GLY A 300 9.67 -3.42 -23.55
N TYR A 301 9.87 -2.31 -22.84
CA TYR A 301 8.76 -1.46 -22.41
C TYR A 301 8.19 -0.66 -23.59
N PRO A 302 6.85 -0.56 -23.69
CA PRO A 302 6.20 0.20 -24.74
C PRO A 302 6.47 1.70 -24.56
N THR A 303 6.69 2.39 -25.67
CA THR A 303 6.87 3.86 -25.67
C THR A 303 5.57 4.55 -26.05
N VAL A 304 5.02 5.30 -25.10
CA VAL A 304 3.78 6.07 -25.29
C VAL A 304 3.94 7.53 -24.84
N ASN A 305 2.98 8.36 -25.24
CA ASN A 305 2.80 9.72 -24.78
C ASN A 305 1.38 9.87 -24.20
N ASP A 306 1.29 10.13 -22.90
CA ASP A 306 0.04 10.41 -22.21
C ASP A 306 0.04 11.85 -21.67
N THR A 307 -0.90 12.66 -22.14
CA THR A 307 -1.02 14.06 -21.72
C THR A 307 -1.42 14.24 -20.26
N GLN A 308 -1.94 13.18 -19.61
CA GLN A 308 -2.33 13.21 -18.21
C GLN A 308 -1.24 12.70 -17.25
N ASN A 309 -0.13 12.16 -17.78
CA ASN A 309 0.93 11.51 -17.02
C ASN A 309 0.43 10.44 -16.03
N ALA A 310 -0.58 9.66 -16.42
CA ALA A 310 -1.19 8.63 -15.58
C ALA A 310 -0.93 7.24 -16.16
N VAL A 311 0.31 6.99 -16.56
CA VAL A 311 0.81 5.69 -17.04
C VAL A 311 1.67 5.05 -15.96
N LEU A 312 1.48 3.75 -15.77
CA LEU A 312 2.31 2.86 -14.97
C LEU A 312 2.87 1.78 -15.90
N GLU A 313 4.11 1.35 -15.69
CA GLU A 313 4.72 0.28 -16.47
C GLU A 313 4.83 -1.01 -15.65
N SER A 314 4.57 -2.14 -16.31
CA SER A 314 4.57 -3.46 -15.68
C SER A 314 5.45 -4.44 -16.44
N ILE A 315 6.09 -5.34 -15.71
CA ILE A 315 6.78 -6.52 -16.25
C ILE A 315 6.53 -7.70 -15.31
N HIS A 316 6.13 -8.84 -15.85
CA HIS A 316 5.87 -10.02 -15.03
C HIS A 316 7.16 -10.81 -14.80
N ASN A 317 7.54 -10.96 -13.53
CA ASN A 317 8.84 -11.50 -13.18
C ASN A 317 8.69 -12.80 -12.38
N TYR A 318 9.28 -13.86 -12.93
CA TYR A 318 9.37 -15.20 -12.33
C TYR A 318 10.77 -15.77 -12.52
N ILE A 319 11.09 -16.80 -11.72
CA ILE A 319 12.34 -17.57 -11.82
C ILE A 319 12.05 -19.02 -12.27
N TYR A 320 12.21 -19.29 -13.57
CA TYR A 320 11.87 -20.58 -14.20
C TYR A 320 13.05 -21.59 -14.22
N TYR A 321 12.81 -22.81 -13.74
CA TYR A 321 13.86 -23.82 -13.49
C TYR A 321 14.49 -24.55 -14.70
N PRO A 322 13.96 -24.57 -15.95
CA PRO A 322 14.73 -25.12 -17.07
C PRO A 322 15.42 -24.05 -17.95
N GLY A 323 15.10 -22.76 -17.75
CA GLY A 323 15.67 -21.67 -18.54
C GLY A 323 17.14 -21.38 -18.21
N TYR A 324 17.52 -21.63 -16.96
CA TYR A 324 18.81 -21.17 -16.44
C TYR A 324 19.74 -22.28 -15.98
N SER A 325 19.28 -23.50 -15.65
CA SER A 325 20.18 -24.59 -15.27
C SER A 325 21.08 -25.03 -16.44
N ASP A 326 22.37 -25.20 -16.18
CA ASP A 326 23.26 -25.97 -17.05
C ASP A 326 22.62 -27.34 -17.33
N ALA A 327 22.67 -27.80 -18.57
CA ALA A 327 22.11 -29.11 -18.90
C ALA A 327 23.07 -30.20 -18.43
N LEU A 328 22.58 -31.19 -17.70
CA LEU A 328 23.35 -32.35 -17.31
C LEU A 328 23.12 -33.45 -18.34
N ILE A 329 24.21 -33.95 -18.93
CA ILE A 329 24.22 -34.87 -20.05
C ILE A 329 25.02 -36.13 -19.66
N TYR A 330 24.52 -37.29 -20.04
CA TYR A 330 25.34 -38.49 -20.12
C TYR A 330 25.84 -38.64 -21.55
N ASP A 331 27.14 -38.40 -21.74
CA ASP A 331 27.88 -38.58 -23.00
C ASP A 331 28.02 -40.08 -23.27
N ALA A 332 26.97 -40.67 -23.85
CA ALA A 332 26.86 -42.11 -23.94
C ALA A 332 27.81 -42.68 -25.01
N ASP A 333 28.00 -41.93 -26.11
CA ASP A 333 28.93 -42.29 -27.18
C ASP A 333 30.40 -41.95 -26.85
N GLY A 334 30.63 -41.08 -25.85
CA GLY A 334 31.94 -40.80 -25.27
C GLY A 334 32.81 -39.89 -26.13
N ASP A 335 32.19 -39.04 -26.97
CA ASP A 335 32.91 -38.15 -27.88
C ASP A 335 33.48 -36.91 -27.19
N GLY A 336 32.97 -36.59 -25.99
CA GLY A 336 33.40 -35.48 -25.13
C GLY A 336 33.36 -34.09 -25.78
N GLY A 337 32.67 -33.96 -26.92
CA GLY A 337 32.77 -32.80 -27.80
C GLY A 337 31.51 -31.93 -27.75
N THR A 338 30.40 -32.48 -28.23
CA THR A 338 29.15 -31.71 -28.39
C THR A 338 27.93 -32.57 -28.16
N TYR A 339 26.92 -32.00 -27.51
CA TYR A 339 25.66 -32.68 -27.27
C TYR A 339 24.96 -33.12 -28.57
N ASN A 340 24.77 -34.43 -28.73
CA ASN A 340 24.02 -35.06 -29.80
C ASN A 340 22.76 -35.73 -29.24
N PRO A 341 21.55 -35.17 -29.43
CA PRO A 341 20.32 -35.71 -28.84
C PRO A 341 19.93 -37.12 -29.32
N ASN A 342 20.57 -37.64 -30.38
CA ASN A 342 20.34 -39.01 -30.87
C ASN A 342 21.33 -40.04 -30.31
N ALA A 343 22.41 -39.60 -29.66
CA ALA A 343 23.46 -40.48 -29.13
C ALA A 343 23.65 -40.28 -27.62
N ASP A 344 23.46 -39.06 -27.11
CA ASP A 344 23.56 -38.70 -25.70
C ASP A 344 22.23 -38.79 -24.97
N GLN A 345 22.31 -38.96 -23.66
CA GLN A 345 21.15 -38.89 -22.78
C GLN A 345 21.11 -37.56 -22.04
N LEU A 346 20.08 -36.75 -22.27
CA LEU A 346 19.76 -35.59 -21.42
C LEU A 346 19.27 -36.09 -20.06
N ILE A 347 20.03 -35.82 -19.00
CA ILE A 347 19.69 -36.20 -17.63
C ILE A 347 18.81 -35.12 -16.98
N SER A 348 19.17 -33.84 -17.13
CA SER A 348 18.43 -32.69 -16.57
C SER A 348 18.72 -31.40 -17.34
N GLY A 349 17.80 -30.42 -17.30
CA GLY A 349 17.93 -29.14 -18.00
C GLY A 349 17.51 -29.20 -19.48
N THR A 350 18.02 -28.27 -20.30
CA THR A 350 17.77 -28.21 -21.75
C THR A 350 19.05 -27.91 -22.50
N ALA A 351 19.36 -28.61 -23.58
CA ALA A 351 20.54 -28.37 -24.42
C ALA A 351 20.17 -28.38 -25.90
N SER A 352 20.75 -27.46 -26.67
CA SER A 352 20.63 -27.44 -28.13
C SER A 352 21.61 -28.44 -28.75
N SER A 353 21.20 -29.13 -29.82
CA SER A 353 22.10 -29.99 -30.60
C SER A 353 23.36 -29.22 -31.00
N GLY A 354 24.53 -29.82 -30.77
CA GLY A 354 25.84 -29.20 -31.06
C GLY A 354 26.40 -28.32 -29.93
N ALA A 355 25.72 -28.21 -28.77
CA ALA A 355 26.24 -27.47 -27.62
C ALA A 355 27.49 -28.15 -27.04
N THR A 356 28.52 -27.39 -26.68
CA THR A 356 29.78 -27.93 -26.14
C THR A 356 29.57 -28.61 -24.78
N LEU A 357 30.06 -29.84 -24.66
CA LEU A 357 30.07 -30.59 -23.40
C LEU A 357 31.30 -30.23 -22.56
N ARG A 358 31.13 -30.20 -21.24
CA ARG A 358 32.17 -29.90 -20.25
C ARG A 358 32.14 -30.91 -19.11
N THR A 359 33.26 -31.10 -18.44
CA THR A 359 33.38 -31.99 -17.26
C THR A 359 33.55 -31.17 -15.99
N ASP A 360 33.04 -31.70 -14.86
CA ASP A 360 33.28 -31.15 -13.52
C ASP A 360 33.61 -32.31 -12.57
N THR A 361 34.70 -32.18 -11.80
CA THR A 361 35.14 -33.20 -10.85
C THR A 361 34.25 -33.31 -9.61
N ASN A 362 33.46 -32.28 -9.30
CA ASN A 362 32.50 -32.25 -8.20
C ASN A 362 31.15 -32.85 -8.58
N LEU A 363 30.90 -33.11 -9.86
CA LEU A 363 29.77 -33.93 -10.29
C LEU A 363 30.03 -35.40 -9.96
N LYS A 364 29.24 -35.92 -9.02
CA LYS A 364 29.33 -37.29 -8.53
C LYS A 364 27.99 -38.00 -8.65
N PHE A 365 28.01 -39.32 -8.61
CA PHE A 365 26.84 -40.14 -8.37
C PHE A 365 26.98 -40.97 -7.11
N VAL A 366 25.86 -41.43 -6.56
CA VAL A 366 25.85 -42.31 -5.38
C VAL A 366 26.41 -43.67 -5.74
N ASN A 367 27.51 -44.00 -5.09
CA ASN A 367 28.22 -45.25 -5.27
C ASN A 367 27.57 -46.33 -4.40
N THR A 368 26.70 -47.13 -5.00
CA THR A 368 25.96 -48.20 -4.32
C THR A 368 26.74 -49.50 -4.19
N THR A 369 27.91 -49.62 -4.83
CA THR A 369 28.77 -50.81 -4.72
C THR A 369 30.20 -50.44 -4.31
N THR A 370 31.00 -51.45 -3.96
CA THR A 370 32.44 -51.29 -3.72
C THR A 370 33.27 -51.37 -5.01
N SER A 371 32.66 -51.39 -6.20
CA SER A 371 33.37 -51.60 -7.46
C SER A 371 34.07 -50.33 -7.96
N SER A 372 35.37 -50.44 -8.24
CA SER A 372 36.16 -49.37 -8.84
C SER A 372 35.74 -49.03 -10.28
N THR A 373 35.02 -49.92 -10.97
CA THR A 373 34.57 -49.72 -12.36
C THR A 373 33.09 -49.33 -12.48
N GLU A 374 32.39 -49.13 -11.36
CA GLU A 374 30.99 -48.71 -11.39
C GLU A 374 30.84 -47.35 -12.09
N SER A 375 29.94 -47.28 -13.07
CA SER A 375 29.49 -46.08 -13.77
C SER A 375 28.08 -45.66 -13.32
N TRP A 376 27.68 -44.44 -13.66
CA TRP A 376 26.32 -43.97 -13.42
C TRP A 376 25.30 -44.74 -14.26
N ASN A 377 24.07 -44.85 -13.75
CA ASN A 377 22.90 -45.29 -14.50
C ASN A 377 21.67 -44.52 -13.99
N ALA A 378 20.60 -44.50 -14.78
CA ALA A 378 19.42 -43.65 -14.56
C ALA A 378 18.72 -43.83 -13.19
N ASN A 379 18.97 -44.92 -12.45
CA ASN A 379 18.37 -45.17 -11.14
C ASN A 379 19.22 -44.67 -9.96
N LYS A 380 20.38 -44.05 -10.23
CA LYS A 380 21.28 -43.56 -9.20
C LYS A 380 21.16 -42.06 -9.03
N ALA A 381 21.29 -41.65 -7.78
CA ALA A 381 21.32 -40.24 -7.48
C ALA A 381 22.61 -39.59 -8.00
N ILE A 382 22.49 -38.36 -8.48
CA ILE A 382 23.61 -37.49 -8.85
C ILE A 382 23.70 -36.40 -7.80
N VAL A 383 24.92 -35.99 -7.45
CA VAL A 383 25.21 -35.00 -6.40
C VAL A 383 26.34 -34.10 -6.87
N TYR A 384 26.22 -32.81 -6.62
CA TYR A 384 27.34 -31.90 -6.64
C TYR A 384 27.99 -31.88 -5.25
N ASP A 385 29.15 -32.52 -5.14
CA ASP A 385 29.98 -32.66 -3.94
C ASP A 385 30.73 -31.35 -3.70
N ALA A 386 30.04 -30.39 -3.07
CA ALA A 386 30.45 -29.00 -3.02
C ALA A 386 31.72 -28.78 -2.19
N ASN A 387 31.94 -29.66 -1.21
CA ASN A 387 33.13 -29.66 -0.36
C ASN A 387 34.19 -30.68 -0.81
N SER A 388 33.93 -31.41 -1.90
CA SER A 388 34.79 -32.43 -2.50
C SER A 388 35.23 -33.54 -1.54
N ASN A 389 34.41 -33.89 -0.54
CA ASN A 389 34.76 -34.86 0.49
C ASN A 389 34.37 -36.31 0.13
N GLY A 390 33.69 -36.51 -1.01
CA GLY A 390 33.27 -37.82 -1.51
C GLY A 390 32.12 -38.46 -0.73
N LYS A 391 31.37 -37.69 0.07
CA LYS A 391 30.26 -38.15 0.91
C LYS A 391 29.13 -37.14 0.91
N PHE A 392 27.91 -37.60 0.67
CA PHE A 392 26.75 -36.74 0.71
C PHE A 392 26.49 -36.19 2.12
N ASP A 393 26.59 -34.87 2.30
CA ASP A 393 26.28 -34.17 3.54
C ASP A 393 25.48 -32.87 3.30
N GLY A 394 25.20 -32.12 4.38
CA GLY A 394 24.37 -30.91 4.33
C GLY A 394 24.96 -29.73 3.57
N THR A 395 26.22 -29.83 3.11
CA THR A 395 26.86 -28.83 2.26
C THR A 395 26.77 -29.17 0.76
N ASP A 396 26.34 -30.38 0.41
CA ASP A 396 26.23 -30.84 -0.98
C ASP A 396 24.87 -30.57 -1.61
N VAL A 397 24.82 -30.59 -2.95
CA VAL A 397 23.61 -30.31 -3.71
C VAL A 397 23.15 -31.58 -4.45
N PRO A 398 22.02 -32.21 -4.06
CA PRO A 398 21.49 -33.38 -4.77
C PRO A 398 20.86 -32.96 -6.11
N MET A 399 21.28 -33.61 -7.19
CA MET A 399 20.95 -33.23 -8.56
C MET A 399 19.85 -34.04 -9.20
N VAL A 400 19.85 -35.34 -8.92
CA VAL A 400 18.86 -36.29 -9.39
C VAL A 400 18.65 -37.22 -8.22
N PHE A 401 17.45 -37.30 -7.65
CA PHE A 401 17.14 -38.00 -6.39
C PHE A 401 17.93 -37.48 -5.17
N ILE A 402 17.41 -37.66 -3.93
CA ILE A 402 18.20 -37.36 -2.72
C ILE A 402 18.88 -38.65 -2.23
N PRO A 403 20.20 -38.67 -2.05
CA PRO A 403 20.88 -39.72 -1.30
C PRO A 403 20.55 -39.69 0.21
N ILE A 404 20.77 -40.81 0.90
CA ILE A 404 20.83 -40.80 2.36
C ILE A 404 22.09 -40.06 2.82
N SER A 405 21.98 -39.28 3.90
CA SER A 405 23.14 -38.59 4.50
C SER A 405 24.26 -39.59 4.82
N GLY A 406 25.49 -39.26 4.41
CA GLY A 406 26.66 -40.11 4.50
C GLY A 406 26.88 -41.06 3.32
N ALA A 407 26.03 -41.04 2.29
CA ALA A 407 26.21 -41.85 1.08
C ALA A 407 27.55 -41.55 0.39
N LEU A 408 28.26 -42.61 -0.03
CA LEU A 408 29.53 -42.45 -0.76
C LEU A 408 29.27 -41.95 -2.19
N LEU A 409 30.11 -41.02 -2.64
CA LEU A 409 29.99 -40.35 -3.93
C LEU A 409 31.16 -40.71 -4.85
N LYS A 410 30.92 -40.83 -6.15
CA LYS A 410 31.93 -41.20 -7.17
C LYS A 410 31.75 -40.43 -8.47
N THR A 411 32.83 -40.07 -9.15
CA THR A 411 32.81 -39.44 -10.49
C THR A 411 32.54 -40.46 -11.60
N ASP A 412 31.86 -40.03 -12.67
CA ASP A 412 31.81 -40.70 -13.97
C ASP A 412 32.29 -39.71 -15.04
N SER A 413 33.24 -40.10 -15.88
CA SER A 413 33.77 -39.21 -16.93
C SER A 413 32.76 -38.93 -18.05
N LYS A 414 31.70 -39.76 -18.17
CA LYS A 414 30.61 -39.55 -19.13
C LYS A 414 29.52 -38.62 -18.60
N MET A 415 29.54 -38.28 -17.32
CA MET A 415 28.65 -37.25 -16.78
C MET A 415 29.24 -35.89 -17.11
N MET A 416 28.62 -35.21 -18.07
CA MET A 416 29.06 -33.93 -18.59
C MET A 416 27.94 -32.89 -18.47
N PHE A 417 28.27 -31.64 -18.76
CA PHE A 417 27.30 -30.56 -18.77
C PHE A 417 27.46 -29.58 -19.91
N VAL A 418 26.38 -28.88 -20.21
CA VAL A 418 26.37 -27.71 -21.09
C VAL A 418 26.24 -26.46 -20.24
N ASP A 419 27.31 -25.67 -20.20
CA ASP A 419 27.35 -24.36 -19.58
C ASP A 419 26.60 -23.33 -20.45
N LYS A 420 25.50 -22.80 -19.92
CA LYS A 420 24.69 -21.80 -20.65
C LYS A 420 25.13 -20.36 -20.40
N LEU A 421 25.95 -20.11 -19.38
CA LEU A 421 26.28 -18.78 -18.89
C LEU A 421 27.78 -18.44 -19.00
N ASN A 422 28.58 -19.30 -19.65
CA ASN A 422 30.02 -19.14 -19.89
C ASN A 422 30.86 -18.99 -18.60
N HIS A 423 30.54 -19.76 -17.57
CA HIS A 423 31.40 -19.90 -16.39
C HIS A 423 32.62 -20.79 -16.68
N PRO A 424 33.86 -20.35 -16.40
CA PRO A 424 35.04 -20.94 -17.03
C PRO A 424 35.49 -22.33 -16.56
N SER A 425 34.84 -23.03 -15.62
CA SER A 425 35.38 -24.34 -15.16
C SER A 425 34.51 -25.22 -14.24
N SER A 426 33.28 -24.85 -13.91
CA SER A 426 32.46 -25.63 -12.96
C SER A 426 31.00 -25.67 -13.38
N TRP A 427 30.39 -26.83 -13.20
CA TRP A 427 28.96 -27.05 -13.33
C TRP A 427 28.26 -26.37 -12.17
N THR A 428 27.34 -25.46 -12.49
CA THR A 428 26.55 -24.78 -11.48
C THR A 428 25.08 -25.13 -11.68
N THR A 429 24.43 -25.69 -10.65
CA THR A 429 22.97 -25.54 -10.52
C THR A 429 22.70 -24.04 -10.52
N ASN A 430 22.23 -23.47 -11.62
CA ASN A 430 21.82 -22.06 -11.68
C ASN A 430 20.48 -21.82 -10.97
N TYR A 431 20.23 -22.55 -9.89
CA TYR A 431 19.05 -22.40 -9.03
C TYR A 431 19.44 -22.48 -7.55
N THR A 432 20.55 -21.84 -7.21
CA THR A 432 20.95 -21.57 -5.83
C THR A 432 20.38 -20.24 -5.35
N ASN A 433 20.45 -19.98 -4.04
CA ASN A 433 20.16 -18.66 -3.49
C ASN A 433 21.01 -17.56 -4.17
N ALA A 434 22.28 -17.82 -4.49
CA ALA A 434 23.11 -16.82 -5.18
C ALA A 434 22.58 -16.47 -6.59
N THR A 435 22.02 -17.45 -7.30
CA THR A 435 21.37 -17.20 -8.60
C THR A 435 20.06 -16.43 -8.43
N ALA A 436 19.26 -16.77 -7.41
CA ALA A 436 18.06 -16.02 -7.07
C ALA A 436 18.38 -14.54 -6.76
N ASP A 437 19.43 -14.28 -5.98
CA ASP A 437 19.90 -12.93 -5.65
C ASP A 437 20.29 -12.14 -6.91
N ALA A 438 21.03 -12.78 -7.84
CA ALA A 438 21.45 -12.16 -9.09
C ALA A 438 20.27 -11.83 -10.00
N ILE A 439 19.34 -12.77 -10.20
CA ILE A 439 18.16 -12.57 -11.05
C ILE A 439 17.23 -11.51 -10.45
N ALA A 440 17.00 -11.54 -9.13
CA ALA A 440 16.21 -10.51 -8.44
C ALA A 440 16.80 -9.11 -8.65
N ARG A 441 18.14 -9.01 -8.60
CA ARG A 441 18.85 -7.76 -8.87
C ARG A 441 18.71 -7.32 -10.32
N ASP A 442 18.84 -8.23 -11.30
CA ASP A 442 18.75 -7.88 -12.73
C ASP A 442 17.34 -7.42 -13.11
N ASP A 443 16.30 -8.06 -12.56
CA ASP A 443 14.91 -7.63 -12.75
C ASP A 443 14.67 -6.26 -12.14
N TYR A 444 15.17 -6.04 -10.92
CA TYR A 444 15.11 -4.74 -10.27
C TYR A 444 15.82 -3.65 -11.10
N LEU A 445 17.03 -3.93 -11.59
CA LEU A 445 17.78 -2.99 -12.42
C LEU A 445 17.08 -2.72 -13.76
N SER A 446 16.39 -3.71 -14.32
CA SER A 446 15.57 -3.51 -15.52
C SER A 446 14.39 -2.57 -15.27
N MET A 447 13.66 -2.77 -14.17
CA MET A 447 12.57 -1.87 -13.74
C MET A 447 13.09 -0.45 -13.43
N LEU A 448 14.26 -0.34 -12.81
CA LEU A 448 14.89 0.94 -12.48
C LEU A 448 15.38 1.69 -13.72
N ASN A 449 16.07 0.99 -14.62
CA ASN A 449 16.56 1.57 -15.88
C ASN A 449 15.41 2.13 -16.70
N GLU A 450 14.27 1.42 -16.72
CA GLU A 450 13.10 1.91 -17.40
C GLU A 450 12.55 3.20 -16.78
N THR A 451 12.39 3.22 -15.45
CA THR A 451 11.96 4.42 -14.73
C THR A 451 12.85 5.63 -15.07
N VAL A 452 14.16 5.41 -15.22
CA VAL A 452 15.12 6.46 -15.64
C VAL A 452 14.98 6.82 -17.11
N HIS A 453 14.64 5.87 -17.98
CA HIS A 453 14.59 6.03 -19.43
C HIS A 453 13.31 6.74 -19.91
N GLN A 454 12.13 6.32 -19.44
CA GLN A 454 10.85 6.89 -19.86
C GLN A 454 10.20 7.80 -18.81
N GLY A 455 10.52 7.65 -17.52
CA GLY A 455 9.99 8.48 -16.44
C GLY A 455 8.64 8.01 -15.89
N TRP A 456 8.15 6.83 -16.29
CA TRP A 456 6.93 6.23 -15.77
C TRP A 456 7.21 5.41 -14.49
N PRO A 457 6.31 5.43 -13.49
CA PRO A 457 6.45 4.58 -12.32
C PRO A 457 6.18 3.10 -12.65
N ILE A 458 6.80 2.21 -11.88
CA ILE A 458 6.60 0.76 -11.99
C ILE A 458 5.48 0.29 -11.08
N LEU A 459 4.54 -0.45 -11.67
CA LEU A 459 3.58 -1.33 -10.98
C LEU A 459 3.68 -2.71 -11.63
N ASN A 460 4.47 -3.60 -11.02
CA ASN A 460 4.50 -5.00 -11.46
C ASN A 460 3.17 -5.66 -11.09
N THR A 461 2.34 -6.03 -12.07
CA THR A 461 0.98 -6.55 -11.81
C THR A 461 0.92 -8.07 -11.62
N GLU A 462 2.04 -8.77 -11.75
CA GLU A 462 2.11 -10.22 -11.54
C GLU A 462 3.56 -10.73 -11.35
N GLY A 463 3.78 -11.54 -10.32
CA GLY A 463 5.06 -12.18 -10.08
C GLY A 463 4.99 -13.10 -8.87
N GLY A 464 5.98 -13.96 -8.72
CA GLY A 464 6.00 -14.88 -7.59
C GLY A 464 7.17 -15.87 -7.58
N PRO A 465 7.23 -16.71 -6.54
CA PRO A 465 8.25 -17.74 -6.38
C PRO A 465 7.96 -19.00 -7.21
N TRP A 466 7.00 -18.93 -8.15
CA TRP A 466 6.52 -20.09 -8.87
C TRP A 466 7.66 -20.75 -9.65
N CYS A 467 7.78 -22.07 -9.48
CA CYS A 467 8.74 -22.88 -10.18
C CYS A 467 8.02 -24.05 -10.88
N GLY A 468 7.61 -23.84 -12.13
CA GLY A 468 6.87 -24.84 -12.91
C GLY A 468 7.61 -26.18 -13.08
N ALA A 469 8.95 -26.17 -13.15
CA ALA A 469 9.77 -27.40 -13.29
C ALA A 469 10.33 -27.93 -11.96
N CYS A 470 10.02 -27.30 -10.82
CA CYS A 470 10.36 -27.83 -9.50
C CYS A 470 9.29 -28.80 -8.97
N ARG A 471 8.20 -29.05 -9.72
CA ARG A 471 7.13 -29.96 -9.30
C ARG A 471 7.70 -31.36 -9.03
N ASN A 472 7.48 -31.88 -7.82
CA ASN A 472 8.06 -33.14 -7.31
C ASN A 472 9.59 -33.13 -7.16
N SER A 473 10.21 -31.96 -7.14
CA SER A 473 11.62 -31.81 -6.78
C SER A 473 11.75 -31.58 -5.27
N THR A 474 12.93 -31.84 -4.73
CA THR A 474 13.19 -31.70 -3.30
C THR A 474 13.45 -30.26 -2.85
N TYR A 475 13.44 -29.34 -3.82
CA TYR A 475 13.53 -27.90 -3.60
C TYR A 475 12.15 -27.27 -3.43
N GLU A 476 11.08 -27.96 -3.82
CA GLU A 476 9.69 -27.56 -3.65
C GLU A 476 9.27 -27.75 -2.18
N VAL A 477 8.85 -26.67 -1.54
CA VAL A 477 8.35 -26.70 -0.15
C VAL A 477 6.85 -26.93 -0.16
N ILE A 478 6.14 -26.21 -1.04
CA ILE A 478 4.71 -26.37 -1.29
C ILE A 478 4.53 -26.39 -2.80
N GLY A 479 3.82 -27.39 -3.33
CA GLY A 479 3.53 -27.48 -4.75
C GLY A 479 2.25 -26.77 -5.19
N GLY A 480 2.14 -26.55 -6.50
CA GLY A 480 1.00 -25.88 -7.14
C GLY A 480 1.19 -24.37 -7.36
N SER A 481 0.16 -23.69 -7.87
CA SER A 481 0.16 -22.30 -8.31
C SER A 481 0.46 -21.31 -7.19
N ALA A 482 0.00 -21.58 -5.96
CA ALA A 482 0.32 -20.78 -4.76
C ALA A 482 1.49 -21.37 -3.96
N GLY A 483 2.19 -22.35 -4.52
CA GLY A 483 3.34 -23.00 -3.94
C GLY A 483 4.64 -22.19 -4.11
N TYR A 484 5.72 -22.73 -3.57
CA TYR A 484 7.05 -22.14 -3.65
C TYR A 484 8.17 -23.16 -3.46
N SER A 485 9.36 -22.82 -3.96
CA SER A 485 10.62 -23.49 -3.66
C SER A 485 11.50 -22.62 -2.76
N ILE A 486 12.52 -23.19 -2.12
CA ILE A 486 13.46 -22.41 -1.28
C ILE A 486 14.11 -21.28 -2.08
N THR A 487 14.61 -21.58 -3.28
CA THR A 487 15.24 -20.59 -4.16
C THR A 487 14.23 -19.59 -4.74
N GLY A 488 13.04 -20.05 -5.11
CA GLY A 488 11.96 -19.16 -5.58
C GLY A 488 11.54 -18.17 -4.51
N MET A 489 11.51 -18.60 -3.24
CA MET A 489 11.29 -17.71 -2.10
C MET A 489 12.37 -16.68 -1.92
N ARG A 490 13.64 -17.10 -2.05
CA ARG A 490 14.74 -16.16 -1.94
C ARG A 490 14.63 -15.07 -3.01
N TYR A 491 14.36 -15.46 -4.25
CA TYR A 491 14.18 -14.56 -5.36
C TYR A 491 13.06 -13.53 -5.13
N ILE A 492 11.84 -14.00 -4.80
CA ILE A 492 10.70 -13.09 -4.64
C ILE A 492 10.87 -12.17 -3.43
N GLN A 493 11.53 -12.64 -2.37
CA GLN A 493 11.83 -11.83 -1.20
C GLN A 493 12.82 -10.70 -1.55
N ASP A 494 13.88 -11.01 -2.29
CA ASP A 494 14.91 -10.02 -2.65
C ASP A 494 14.38 -8.98 -3.65
N VAL A 495 13.65 -9.39 -4.68
CA VAL A 495 13.07 -8.43 -5.64
C VAL A 495 12.03 -7.53 -4.94
N THR A 496 11.20 -8.08 -4.05
CA THR A 496 10.28 -7.29 -3.23
C THR A 496 11.08 -6.29 -2.38
N ASN A 497 12.12 -6.73 -1.66
CA ASN A 497 12.95 -5.85 -0.85
C ASN A 497 13.61 -4.72 -1.65
N TYR A 498 14.07 -4.99 -2.88
CA TYR A 498 14.62 -3.94 -3.75
C TYR A 498 13.57 -2.93 -4.17
N MET A 499 12.39 -3.40 -4.61
CA MET A 499 11.27 -2.54 -4.98
C MET A 499 10.81 -1.65 -3.81
N GLU A 500 10.76 -2.23 -2.62
CA GLU A 500 10.38 -1.58 -1.36
C GLU A 500 11.39 -0.52 -0.90
N ALA A 501 12.69 -0.80 -1.08
CA ALA A 501 13.78 0.09 -0.68
C ALA A 501 14.07 1.21 -1.69
N THR A 502 13.48 1.14 -2.89
CA THR A 502 13.63 2.17 -3.91
C THR A 502 13.00 3.47 -3.43
N ASN A 503 13.64 4.61 -3.72
CA ASN A 503 13.05 5.91 -3.45
C ASN A 503 12.81 6.68 -4.75
N PRO A 504 11.55 6.95 -5.10
CA PRO A 504 10.32 6.49 -4.41
C PRO A 504 10.03 5.01 -4.65
N ARG A 505 9.24 4.43 -3.75
CA ARG A 505 8.96 3.00 -3.66
C ARG A 505 8.28 2.49 -4.94
N MET A 506 8.77 1.37 -5.46
CA MET A 506 8.14 0.69 -6.62
C MET A 506 6.94 -0.14 -6.15
N SER A 507 5.94 -0.24 -7.02
CA SER A 507 4.69 -0.91 -6.70
C SER A 507 4.64 -2.33 -7.28
N TRP A 508 3.92 -3.24 -6.62
CA TRP A 508 3.90 -4.66 -7.01
C TRP A 508 2.59 -5.36 -6.65
N MET A 509 2.23 -6.39 -7.41
CA MET A 509 1.09 -7.25 -7.17
C MET A 509 1.49 -8.70 -7.40
N TRP A 510 1.47 -9.46 -6.32
CA TRP A 510 1.98 -10.82 -6.34
C TRP A 510 0.89 -11.86 -6.61
N TRP A 511 1.31 -13.02 -7.11
CA TRP A 511 0.41 -14.02 -7.65
C TRP A 511 0.70 -15.42 -7.11
N PRO A 512 -0.28 -16.20 -6.62
CA PRO A 512 -1.73 -15.96 -6.59
C PRO A 512 -2.38 -15.93 -5.19
N ALA A 513 -3.31 -15.00 -4.95
CA ALA A 513 -4.26 -15.07 -3.84
C ALA A 513 -5.66 -15.45 -4.36
N ALA A 514 -5.97 -16.75 -4.41
CA ALA A 514 -7.26 -17.19 -4.94
C ALA A 514 -7.71 -18.59 -4.48
N SER A 515 -9.03 -18.80 -4.54
CA SER A 515 -9.69 -20.08 -4.19
C SER A 515 -9.51 -21.20 -5.21
N TRP A 516 -9.13 -20.87 -6.45
CA TRP A 516 -9.03 -21.84 -7.55
C TRP A 516 -7.65 -22.48 -7.68
N THR A 517 -6.68 -22.06 -6.86
CA THR A 517 -5.30 -22.55 -6.94
C THR A 517 -5.26 -24.08 -6.77
N ASP A 518 -4.39 -24.75 -7.52
CA ASP A 518 -4.19 -26.21 -7.42
C ASP A 518 -3.28 -26.60 -6.23
N THR A 519 -2.91 -25.63 -5.38
CA THR A 519 -2.02 -25.83 -4.24
C THR A 519 -2.74 -26.54 -3.08
N PRO A 520 -2.25 -27.72 -2.65
CA PRO A 520 -2.85 -28.45 -1.55
C PRO A 520 -2.91 -27.63 -0.26
N GLY A 521 -4.11 -27.47 0.28
CA GLY A 521 -4.33 -26.78 1.56
C GLY A 521 -4.33 -25.24 1.48
N ALA A 522 -4.20 -24.64 0.30
CA ALA A 522 -4.20 -23.17 0.14
C ALA A 522 -5.58 -22.52 0.40
N GLY A 523 -6.66 -23.28 0.20
CA GLY A 523 -8.02 -22.80 0.46
C GLY A 523 -8.36 -21.53 -0.32
N LEU A 524 -9.18 -20.66 0.28
CA LEU A 524 -9.67 -19.42 -0.34
C LEU A 524 -8.56 -18.40 -0.64
N TYR A 525 -7.55 -18.34 0.22
CA TYR A 525 -6.60 -17.22 0.23
C TYR A 525 -5.32 -17.49 -0.57
N GLY A 526 -5.18 -18.65 -1.22
CA GLY A 526 -3.98 -18.93 -2.01
C GLY A 526 -2.69 -18.76 -1.20
N ALA A 527 -1.78 -17.95 -1.71
CA ALA A 527 -0.46 -17.70 -1.11
C ALA A 527 -0.45 -16.93 0.23
N ILE A 528 -1.53 -16.22 0.60
CA ILE A 528 -1.55 -15.31 1.77
C ILE A 528 -2.14 -15.94 3.06
N THR A 529 -2.16 -17.27 3.13
CA THR A 529 -2.56 -18.04 4.32
C THR A 529 -1.63 -19.21 4.55
N SER A 530 -1.62 -19.76 5.77
CA SER A 530 -1.01 -21.06 6.04
C SER A 530 -1.76 -22.17 5.32
N HIS A 531 -1.02 -23.14 4.77
CA HIS A 531 -1.52 -24.31 4.06
C HIS A 531 -1.42 -25.55 4.94
N ILE A 532 -2.43 -26.41 4.89
CA ILE A 532 -2.43 -27.70 5.62
C ILE A 532 -2.43 -28.83 4.61
N ASN A 533 -1.38 -29.66 4.62
CA ASN A 533 -1.27 -30.83 3.75
C ASN A 533 -0.87 -32.08 4.57
N SER A 534 -0.63 -33.22 3.89
CA SER A 534 -0.26 -34.48 4.53
C SER A 534 1.04 -34.44 5.34
N ASN A 535 1.88 -33.43 5.12
CA ASN A 535 3.17 -33.24 5.75
C ASN A 535 3.13 -32.21 6.90
N GLY A 536 1.97 -31.61 7.18
CA GLY A 536 1.75 -30.68 8.29
C GLY A 536 1.20 -29.32 7.87
N VAL A 537 1.37 -28.33 8.76
CA VAL A 537 1.01 -26.93 8.51
C VAL A 537 2.23 -26.19 7.98
N HIS A 538 2.13 -25.65 6.78
CA HIS A 538 3.17 -24.84 6.13
C HIS A 538 2.68 -23.40 5.99
N ALA A 539 3.56 -22.42 6.14
CA ALA A 539 3.21 -21.03 5.87
C ALA A 539 3.09 -20.80 4.36
N GLY A 540 1.99 -20.22 3.88
CA GLY A 540 1.93 -19.73 2.50
C GLY A 540 2.92 -18.59 2.34
N TRP A 541 3.55 -18.51 1.17
CA TRP A 541 4.69 -17.63 0.99
C TRP A 541 4.39 -16.14 1.13
N GLY A 542 3.15 -15.71 0.87
CA GLY A 542 2.72 -14.33 1.12
C GLY A 542 2.80 -13.94 2.60
N THR A 543 2.72 -14.91 3.52
CA THR A 543 2.92 -14.68 4.96
C THR A 543 4.40 -14.68 5.37
N LEU A 544 5.30 -15.10 4.47
CA LEU A 544 6.75 -15.12 4.69
C LEU A 544 7.44 -13.86 4.15
N LEU A 545 6.76 -13.08 3.30
CA LEU A 545 7.31 -11.86 2.75
C LEU A 545 7.51 -10.81 3.84
N SER A 546 8.74 -10.35 4.00
CA SER A 546 9.02 -9.08 4.68
C SER A 546 8.66 -7.94 3.72
N HIS A 547 7.62 -7.16 4.02
CA HIS A 547 7.25 -5.95 3.29
C HIS A 547 6.86 -4.84 4.26
N GLN A 548 6.97 -3.58 3.83
CA GLN A 548 6.44 -2.46 4.62
C GLN A 548 4.93 -2.41 4.45
N HIS A 549 4.20 -2.03 5.50
CA HIS A 549 2.78 -1.78 5.37
C HIS A 549 2.54 -0.65 4.36
N PHE A 550 1.56 -0.83 3.50
CA PHE A 550 1.09 0.20 2.59
C PHE A 550 -0.02 0.95 3.29
N SER A 551 0.06 2.28 3.32
CA SER A 551 -1.00 3.09 3.89
C SER A 551 -2.29 2.80 3.13
N VAL A 552 -3.18 2.04 3.75
CA VAL A 552 -4.59 2.10 3.42
C VAL A 552 -5.03 3.44 3.96
N ILE A 553 -5.13 4.45 3.08
CA ILE A 553 -5.84 5.67 3.42
C ILE A 553 -7.30 5.24 3.55
N ALA A 554 -7.69 4.80 4.75
CA ALA A 554 -9.07 4.94 5.17
C ALA A 554 -9.39 6.41 4.96
N HIS A 555 -10.29 6.71 4.03
CA HIS A 555 -10.74 8.08 3.83
C HIS A 555 -11.36 8.59 5.13
N ILE A 556 -10.61 9.40 5.85
CA ILE A 556 -11.14 10.46 6.67
C ILE A 556 -10.75 11.74 5.95
N ALA A 557 -11.77 12.45 5.46
CA ALA A 557 -11.60 13.77 4.90
C ALA A 557 -10.86 14.66 5.92
N THR A 558 -9.74 15.24 5.52
CA THR A 558 -9.24 16.44 6.19
C THR A 558 -10.05 17.62 5.66
N THR A 559 -10.74 18.33 6.56
CA THR A 559 -11.33 19.62 6.20
C THR A 559 -10.22 20.66 6.17
N SER A 560 -9.79 21.07 4.98
CA SER A 560 -8.94 22.25 4.80
C SER A 560 -9.81 23.51 4.76
N GLN A 561 -10.20 24.11 5.90
CA GLN A 561 -10.67 25.50 5.89
C GLN A 561 -10.31 26.30 7.14
N THR A 562 -9.79 27.49 6.87
CA THR A 562 -9.59 28.63 7.75
C THR A 562 -10.91 29.35 8.00
N GLY A 563 -11.36 29.37 9.24
CA GLY A 563 -12.45 30.18 9.75
C GLY A 563 -12.43 30.05 11.27
N SER A 564 -12.29 31.17 11.97
CA SER A 564 -11.85 31.29 13.36
C SER A 564 -12.78 30.72 14.45
N GLU A 565 -13.65 29.75 14.16
CA GLU A 565 -14.65 29.27 15.13
C GLU A 565 -14.94 27.76 15.11
N LEU A 566 -14.14 26.92 14.42
CA LEU A 566 -14.31 25.45 14.41
C LEU A 566 -13.11 24.64 14.95
N THR A 567 -12.15 25.29 15.61
CA THR A 567 -11.05 24.61 16.30
C THR A 567 -11.22 24.72 17.80
N VAL A 568 -12.09 23.88 18.36
CA VAL A 568 -11.94 23.48 19.76
C VAL A 568 -12.33 22.01 19.90
N PRO A 569 -11.38 21.12 20.25
CA PRO A 569 -11.70 19.76 20.66
C PRO A 569 -12.61 19.71 21.90
N GLU A 570 -12.87 18.50 22.38
CA GLU A 570 -13.62 18.18 23.60
C GLU A 570 -15.13 18.05 23.49
N SER A 571 -15.50 17.47 22.36
CA SER A 571 -16.04 16.12 22.44
C SER A 571 -15.66 15.40 21.16
N GLU A 572 -14.99 14.25 21.28
CA GLU A 572 -14.37 13.51 20.16
C GLU A 572 -15.14 13.75 18.87
N GLN A 573 -14.62 14.59 17.97
CA GLN A 573 -15.27 14.82 16.69
C GLN A 573 -15.25 13.46 15.98
N ARG A 574 -16.40 12.81 15.95
CA ARG A 574 -16.55 11.48 15.40
C ARG A 574 -17.05 11.65 13.99
N THR A 575 -16.17 11.33 13.04
CA THR A 575 -16.54 11.14 11.66
C THR A 575 -16.67 9.66 11.39
N PHE A 576 -17.68 9.29 10.62
CA PHE A 576 -17.75 7.94 10.07
C PHE A 576 -18.37 7.97 8.69
N GLN A 577 -17.98 7.01 7.87
CA GLN A 577 -18.67 6.69 6.64
C GLN A 577 -19.65 5.57 6.94
N ASN A 578 -20.89 5.68 6.46
CA ASN A 578 -21.84 4.58 6.56
C ASN A 578 -21.29 3.38 5.78
N PRO A 579 -20.96 2.26 6.44
CA PRO A 579 -20.42 1.09 5.76
C PRO A 579 -21.47 0.39 4.89
N ARG A 580 -22.75 0.75 5.02
CA ARG A 580 -23.89 0.09 4.37
C ARG A 580 -24.73 1.08 3.58
N GLY A 581 -25.65 0.58 2.75
CA GLY A 581 -26.62 1.42 2.03
C GLY A 581 -26.03 2.43 1.04
N LEU A 582 -26.69 3.59 0.92
CA LEU A 582 -26.15 4.80 0.30
C LEU A 582 -25.00 5.29 1.19
N GLN A 583 -23.79 4.98 0.76
CA GLN A 583 -22.57 5.31 1.48
C GLN A 583 -22.43 6.83 1.56
N GLY A 584 -22.63 7.38 2.76
CA GLY A 584 -22.47 8.80 3.06
C GLY A 584 -21.57 9.00 4.26
N TYR A 585 -20.98 10.18 4.37
CA TYR A 585 -20.13 10.63 5.46
C TYR A 585 -20.95 11.41 6.47
N TYR A 586 -20.63 11.20 7.74
CA TYR A 586 -21.27 11.84 8.89
C TYR A 586 -20.21 12.44 9.77
N ALA A 587 -20.44 13.66 10.25
CA ALA A 587 -19.57 14.33 11.19
C ALA A 587 -20.40 14.91 12.33
N PHE A 588 -20.05 14.59 13.58
CA PHE A 588 -20.65 15.19 14.76
C PHE A 588 -19.69 16.22 15.33
N TYR A 589 -20.18 17.44 15.58
CA TYR A 589 -19.33 18.57 15.95
C TYR A 589 -20.09 19.59 16.80
N ARG A 590 -19.34 20.40 17.54
CA ARG A 590 -19.85 21.57 18.27
C ARG A 590 -19.78 22.79 17.37
N ASP A 591 -20.80 23.65 17.42
CA ASP A 591 -20.81 24.93 16.70
C ASP A 591 -21.62 25.99 17.47
N SER A 592 -21.39 27.27 17.15
CA SER A 592 -22.11 28.44 17.67
C SER A 592 -22.96 29.09 16.58
N ILE A 593 -24.04 28.43 16.18
CA ILE A 593 -24.92 28.91 15.11
C ILE A 593 -25.95 29.89 15.71
N ASN A 594 -26.05 31.11 15.17
CA ASN A 594 -26.97 32.14 15.66
C ASN A 594 -26.85 32.41 17.17
N SER A 595 -25.61 32.45 17.68
CA SER A 595 -25.31 32.61 19.12
C SER A 595 -25.79 31.45 20.01
N VAL A 596 -26.10 30.30 19.41
CA VAL A 596 -26.45 29.06 20.12
C VAL A 596 -25.29 28.07 20.02
N GLN A 597 -24.61 27.86 21.16
CA GLN A 597 -23.61 26.79 21.30
C GLN A 597 -24.31 25.45 21.52
N ALA A 598 -24.13 24.49 20.62
CA ALA A 598 -24.69 23.14 20.74
C ALA A 598 -23.93 22.14 19.86
N CYS A 599 -24.23 20.85 20.07
CA CYS A 599 -23.81 19.76 19.20
C CYS A 599 -24.72 19.61 17.99
N TYR A 600 -24.11 19.67 16.82
CA TYR A 600 -24.71 19.47 15.51
C TYR A 600 -24.13 18.24 14.83
N TYR A 601 -24.75 17.84 13.74
CA TYR A 601 -24.14 16.91 12.81
C TYR A 601 -24.22 17.44 11.38
N ALA A 602 -23.33 16.94 10.53
CA ALA A 602 -23.31 17.18 9.10
C ALA A 602 -23.31 15.86 8.35
N THR A 603 -23.90 15.86 7.17
CA THR A 603 -23.95 14.70 6.28
C THR A 603 -23.43 15.05 4.89
N SER A 604 -22.68 14.16 4.25
CA SER A 604 -22.24 14.33 2.87
C SER A 604 -22.35 13.02 2.09
N PRO A 605 -23.03 12.98 0.94
CA PRO A 605 -23.09 11.76 0.12
C PRO A 605 -21.74 11.34 -0.47
N ASP A 606 -20.81 12.27 -0.65
CA ASP A 606 -19.58 12.09 -1.45
C ASP A 606 -18.32 12.63 -0.76
N GLY A 607 -18.45 13.21 0.43
CA GLY A 607 -17.37 13.85 1.18
C GLY A 607 -17.02 15.27 0.68
N SER A 608 -17.65 15.73 -0.41
CA SER A 608 -17.35 17.02 -1.06
C SER A 608 -18.42 18.07 -0.75
N GLY A 609 -19.71 17.69 -0.82
CA GLY A 609 -20.85 18.54 -0.49
C GLY A 609 -21.42 18.21 0.88
N TRP A 610 -21.35 19.15 1.83
CA TRP A 610 -21.81 18.94 3.21
C TRP A 610 -23.12 19.66 3.49
N ASN A 611 -24.11 18.90 3.95
CA ASN A 611 -25.30 19.43 4.60
C ASN A 611 -25.03 19.55 6.10
N SER A 612 -24.60 20.73 6.53
CA SER A 612 -24.20 21.04 7.90
C SER A 612 -25.37 21.50 8.77
N SER A 613 -25.09 21.77 10.05
CA SER A 613 -26.00 22.43 10.99
C SER A 613 -27.27 21.63 11.31
N GLN A 614 -27.20 20.32 11.17
CA GLN A 614 -28.34 19.45 11.46
C GLN A 614 -28.49 19.28 12.97
N SER A 615 -29.72 19.44 13.47
CA SER A 615 -30.01 19.37 14.90
C SER A 615 -29.94 17.94 15.43
N THR A 616 -29.22 17.76 16.54
CA THR A 616 -29.23 16.52 17.32
C THR A 616 -30.51 16.35 18.16
N GLY A 617 -31.41 17.34 18.13
CA GLY A 617 -32.61 17.41 18.95
C GLY A 617 -32.35 17.87 20.38
N LEU A 618 -31.15 18.37 20.67
CA LEU A 618 -30.80 19.02 21.93
C LEU A 618 -30.95 20.54 21.84
N SER A 619 -31.29 21.16 22.96
CA SER A 619 -31.43 22.61 23.08
C SER A 619 -30.07 23.31 23.20
N ASN A 620 -30.09 24.64 23.33
CA ASN A 620 -28.90 25.45 23.56
C ASN A 620 -28.07 24.93 24.76
N LEU A 621 -26.75 25.06 24.66
CA LEU A 621 -25.72 24.74 25.65
C LEU A 621 -25.39 23.25 25.81
N TYR A 622 -25.94 22.35 24.98
CA TYR A 622 -25.49 20.95 24.90
C TYR A 622 -24.34 20.82 23.90
N ASP A 623 -23.15 21.23 24.32
CA ASP A 623 -22.00 21.48 23.45
C ASP A 623 -20.87 20.46 23.62
N THR A 624 -21.08 19.41 24.43
CA THR A 624 -20.17 18.26 24.56
C THR A 624 -20.92 16.98 24.17
N CYS A 625 -20.43 16.27 23.15
CA CYS A 625 -21.07 15.06 22.62
C CYS A 625 -20.13 14.05 21.92
N SER A 626 -20.44 12.77 22.05
CA SER A 626 -19.75 11.71 21.32
C SER A 626 -20.76 10.85 20.58
N ALA A 627 -20.31 10.26 19.46
CA ALA A 627 -21.14 9.41 18.63
C ALA A 627 -20.36 8.19 18.13
N ILE A 628 -21.02 7.05 18.12
CA ILE A 628 -20.55 5.84 17.44
C ILE A 628 -21.69 5.27 16.59
N TYR A 629 -21.37 4.30 15.76
CA TYR A 629 -22.36 3.59 14.97
C TYR A 629 -22.23 2.08 15.18
N ALA A 630 -23.34 1.38 14.95
CA ALA A 630 -23.40 -0.07 14.87
C ALA A 630 -24.24 -0.49 13.67
N GLN A 631 -23.88 -1.62 13.06
CA GLN A 631 -24.66 -2.17 11.95
C GLN A 631 -25.90 -2.89 12.51
N ASP A 632 -27.06 -2.68 11.90
CA ASP A 632 -28.31 -3.43 12.16
C ASP A 632 -28.84 -4.04 10.84
N PRO A 633 -28.16 -5.09 10.33
CA PRO A 633 -28.48 -5.63 9.00
C PRO A 633 -29.90 -6.20 8.92
N SER A 634 -30.40 -6.74 10.03
CA SER A 634 -31.75 -7.31 10.14
C SER A 634 -32.85 -6.31 9.80
N ASN A 635 -32.59 -5.01 9.99
CA ASN A 635 -33.52 -3.93 9.68
C ASN A 635 -33.03 -3.02 8.54
N SER A 636 -32.02 -3.45 7.79
CA SER A 636 -31.44 -2.71 6.66
C SER A 636 -31.09 -1.25 7.01
N ARG A 637 -30.40 -1.07 8.13
CA ARG A 637 -30.01 0.25 8.62
C ARG A 637 -28.69 0.24 9.41
N LEU A 638 -28.12 1.42 9.56
CA LEU A 638 -27.12 1.73 10.57
C LEU A 638 -27.82 2.31 11.80
N LEU A 639 -27.41 1.90 12.99
CA LEU A 639 -27.76 2.57 14.25
C LEU A 639 -26.66 3.57 14.60
N VAL A 640 -27.05 4.76 15.04
CA VAL A 640 -26.15 5.81 15.51
C VAL A 640 -26.44 6.05 16.98
N TYR A 641 -25.45 5.81 17.84
CA TYR A 641 -25.56 6.05 19.27
C TYR A 641 -24.90 7.37 19.59
N PHE A 642 -25.66 8.27 20.20
CA PHE A 642 -25.24 9.63 20.46
C PHE A 642 -25.39 9.93 21.95
N VAL A 643 -24.35 10.49 22.54
CA VAL A 643 -24.34 10.96 23.94
C VAL A 643 -23.98 12.43 23.98
N ALA A 644 -24.55 13.16 24.92
CA ALA A 644 -24.23 14.56 25.12
C ALA A 644 -24.45 15.03 26.55
N SER A 645 -23.76 16.11 26.92
CA SER A 645 -23.99 16.84 28.16
C SER A 645 -23.98 18.35 27.93
N ARG A 646 -24.51 19.07 28.90
CA ARG A 646 -24.55 20.53 28.87
C ARG A 646 -23.21 21.11 29.31
N HIS A 647 -22.81 22.24 28.73
CA HIS A 647 -21.68 23.05 29.17
C HIS A 647 -21.67 23.20 30.69
N SER A 648 -20.62 22.72 31.35
CA SER A 648 -20.51 22.75 32.82
C SER A 648 -19.94 24.10 33.24
N THR A 649 -20.71 24.96 33.91
CA THR A 649 -20.21 26.25 34.46
C THR A 649 -20.16 26.29 35.99
N SER A 650 -20.84 25.37 36.68
CA SER A 650 -20.90 25.29 38.14
C SER A 650 -21.57 23.98 38.58
N VAL A 651 -21.35 23.54 39.83
CA VAL A 651 -22.17 22.47 40.44
C VAL A 651 -23.65 22.83 40.49
N GLY A 652 -24.54 21.88 40.19
CA GLY A 652 -25.98 22.14 40.23
C GLY A 652 -26.84 21.20 39.38
N THR A 653 -28.15 21.41 39.47
CA THR A 653 -29.14 20.65 38.72
C THR A 653 -29.16 21.09 37.25
N GLY A 654 -28.97 20.15 36.31
CA GLY A 654 -29.10 20.42 34.87
C GLY A 654 -27.90 20.04 34.00
N HIS A 655 -26.90 19.34 34.55
CA HIS A 655 -25.72 18.83 33.83
C HIS A 655 -25.83 17.31 33.61
N ASN A 656 -27.01 16.86 33.21
CA ASN A 656 -27.28 15.45 32.99
C ASN A 656 -26.49 14.90 31.78
N ILE A 657 -26.23 13.60 31.80
CA ILE A 657 -25.79 12.88 30.61
C ILE A 657 -27.02 12.38 29.87
N TYR A 658 -27.11 12.73 28.58
CA TYR A 658 -28.18 12.30 27.70
C TYR A 658 -27.69 11.29 26.68
N PHE A 659 -28.59 10.38 26.29
CA PHE A 659 -28.36 9.35 25.30
C PHE A 659 -29.51 9.35 24.28
N ARG A 660 -29.18 9.04 23.03
CA ARG A 660 -30.15 8.90 21.96
C ARG A 660 -29.69 7.91 20.90
N ILE A 661 -30.66 7.29 20.23
CA ILE A 661 -30.44 6.39 19.10
C ILE A 661 -31.01 7.04 17.85
N GLY A 662 -30.19 7.15 16.82
CA GLY A 662 -30.60 7.45 15.45
C GLY A 662 -30.45 6.24 14.54
N SER A 663 -31.00 6.35 13.34
CA SER A 663 -30.78 5.39 12.28
C SER A 663 -30.60 6.05 10.94
N ILE A 664 -29.77 5.41 10.11
CA ILE A 664 -29.63 5.70 8.70
C ILE A 664 -30.07 4.44 7.97
N VAL A 665 -31.22 4.49 7.30
CA VAL A 665 -31.70 3.35 6.50
C VAL A 665 -30.84 3.20 5.25
N ASP A 666 -30.67 1.97 4.76
CA ASP A 666 -29.75 1.69 3.66
C ASP A 666 -30.10 2.42 2.35
N THR A 667 -31.34 2.88 2.19
CA THR A 667 -31.81 3.63 1.03
C THR A 667 -31.67 5.15 1.17
N SER A 668 -31.01 5.64 2.22
CA SER A 668 -30.94 7.07 2.55
C SER A 668 -29.58 7.48 3.13
N THR A 669 -29.20 8.74 2.95
CA THR A 669 -28.09 9.39 3.65
C THR A 669 -28.56 10.27 4.82
N TYR A 670 -29.86 10.24 5.15
CA TYR A 670 -30.42 11.02 6.24
C TYR A 670 -30.40 10.25 7.56
N LEU A 671 -29.89 10.90 8.59
CA LEU A 671 -30.01 10.42 9.96
C LEU A 671 -31.41 10.75 10.50
N THR A 672 -32.16 9.72 10.89
CA THR A 672 -33.45 9.86 11.56
C THR A 672 -33.34 9.43 13.02
N TRP A 673 -33.78 10.25 13.95
CA TRP A 673 -33.75 9.89 15.37
C TRP A 673 -34.84 8.88 15.71
N LEU A 674 -34.45 7.67 16.10
CA LEU A 674 -35.36 6.57 16.41
C LEU A 674 -36.01 6.69 17.78
N THR A 675 -35.26 7.19 18.78
CA THR A 675 -35.73 7.29 20.15
C THR A 675 -35.91 8.73 20.60
N SER A 676 -36.77 8.92 21.61
CA SER A 676 -36.76 10.15 22.40
C SER A 676 -35.46 10.23 23.20
N LEU A 677 -35.02 11.46 23.48
CA LEU A 677 -33.85 11.70 24.31
C LEU A 677 -34.02 11.05 25.68
N GLN A 678 -33.06 10.21 26.09
CA GLN A 678 -33.04 9.54 27.39
C GLN A 678 -32.07 10.28 28.31
N THR A 679 -32.49 10.59 29.54
CA THR A 679 -31.54 10.94 30.61
C THR A 679 -30.86 9.66 31.08
N LEU A 680 -29.60 9.47 30.68
CA LEU A 680 -28.77 8.33 31.07
C LEU A 680 -28.36 8.46 32.54
N LYS A 681 -27.96 9.67 32.97
CA LYS A 681 -27.61 9.98 34.37
C LYS A 681 -28.06 11.40 34.70
N SER A 682 -28.81 11.54 35.79
CA SER A 682 -29.23 12.83 36.32
C SER A 682 -28.25 13.37 37.36
N THR A 683 -28.00 14.68 37.37
CA THR A 683 -27.28 15.35 38.46
C THR A 683 -28.20 15.74 39.61
N ASN A 684 -27.66 15.75 40.83
CA ASN A 684 -28.27 16.42 41.98
C ASN A 684 -27.61 17.79 42.24
N SER A 685 -28.02 18.47 43.31
CA SER A 685 -27.54 19.82 43.66
C SER A 685 -26.04 19.92 43.99
N SER A 686 -25.36 18.80 44.24
CA SER A 686 -23.94 18.76 44.60
C SER A 686 -23.08 18.16 43.50
N GLU A 687 -23.68 17.69 42.41
CA GLU A 687 -22.99 16.98 41.32
C GLU A 687 -22.88 17.84 40.07
N ASN A 688 -21.84 17.56 39.30
CA ASN A 688 -21.63 18.09 37.96
C ASN A 688 -21.02 17.01 37.08
N LEU A 689 -21.57 16.81 35.87
CA LEU A 689 -21.13 15.79 34.93
C LEU A 689 -20.83 16.44 33.58
N ALA A 690 -19.77 15.99 32.92
CA ALA A 690 -19.34 16.55 31.63
C ALA A 690 -18.55 15.54 30.79
N TYR A 691 -18.29 15.90 29.54
CA TYR A 691 -17.39 15.21 28.62
C TYR A 691 -17.74 13.72 28.37
N PRO A 692 -19.00 13.41 27.99
CA PRO A 692 -19.38 12.04 27.71
C PRO A 692 -18.73 11.53 26.42
N VAL A 693 -18.15 10.34 26.50
CA VAL A 693 -17.60 9.57 25.38
C VAL A 693 -18.24 8.18 25.37
N ILE A 694 -18.49 7.65 24.17
CA ILE A 694 -19.19 6.37 24.00
C ILE A 694 -18.36 5.38 23.17
N ALA A 695 -18.36 4.12 23.58
CA ALA A 695 -17.83 2.98 22.82
C ALA A 695 -18.81 1.80 22.86
N GLN A 696 -18.68 0.90 21.87
CA GLN A 696 -19.38 -0.38 21.85
C GLN A 696 -18.35 -1.51 21.96
N ASP A 697 -18.55 -2.44 22.90
CA ASP A 697 -17.65 -3.59 23.05
C ASP A 697 -17.90 -4.67 21.98
N SER A 698 -17.03 -5.69 21.96
CA SER A 698 -17.11 -6.82 21.03
C SER A 698 -18.38 -7.67 21.19
N ASN A 699 -19.08 -7.55 22.32
CA ASN A 699 -20.36 -8.23 22.59
C ASN A 699 -21.57 -7.37 22.20
N GLY A 700 -21.35 -6.15 21.71
CA GLY A 700 -22.38 -5.21 21.28
C GLY A 700 -22.96 -4.35 22.40
N TYR A 701 -22.46 -4.42 23.63
CA TYR A 701 -22.89 -3.54 24.73
C TYR A 701 -22.31 -2.14 24.56
N LEU A 702 -23.08 -1.13 24.97
CA LEU A 702 -22.67 0.27 24.92
C LEU A 702 -22.09 0.67 26.27
N HIS A 703 -21.00 1.44 26.23
CA HIS A 703 -20.34 1.97 27.40
C HIS A 703 -20.14 3.47 27.23
N VAL A 704 -20.61 4.25 28.20
CA VAL A 704 -20.51 5.72 28.22
C VAL A 704 -19.67 6.11 29.41
N ALA A 705 -18.49 6.66 29.17
CA ALA A 705 -17.65 7.25 30.20
C ALA A 705 -17.84 8.76 30.22
N PHE A 706 -17.90 9.37 31.40
CA PHE A 706 -18.04 10.81 31.58
C PHE A 706 -17.37 11.24 32.89
N SER A 707 -17.05 12.52 32.95
CA SER A 707 -16.44 13.14 34.11
C SER A 707 -17.48 13.39 35.21
N TYR A 708 -17.05 13.26 36.46
CA TYR A 708 -17.86 13.44 37.66
C TYR A 708 -17.12 14.32 38.65
N THR A 709 -17.81 15.36 39.12
CA THR A 709 -17.41 16.16 40.27
C THR A 709 -18.54 16.22 41.29
N ASN A 710 -18.19 16.09 42.56
CA ASN A 710 -19.14 16.27 43.67
C ASN A 710 -18.58 17.21 44.72
N ASN A 711 -19.22 18.38 44.82
CA ASN A 711 -18.94 19.38 45.84
C ASN A 711 -20.08 19.38 46.86
N ALA A 712 -19.89 18.64 47.96
CA ALA A 712 -20.73 18.86 49.13
C ALA A 712 -20.42 20.28 49.63
N ALA A 713 -21.42 21.15 49.74
CA ALA A 713 -21.31 22.60 49.98
C ALA A 713 -20.51 23.04 51.25
N THR A 714 -19.90 22.10 51.96
CA THR A 714 -19.12 22.27 53.19
C THR A 714 -17.69 21.71 53.12
N SER A 715 -17.26 21.09 52.02
CA SER A 715 -15.91 20.49 51.92
C SER A 715 -14.89 21.43 51.27
N ALA A 716 -13.74 21.62 51.90
CA ALA A 716 -12.59 22.36 51.34
C ALA A 716 -11.98 21.70 50.07
N SER A 717 -12.45 20.50 49.70
CA SER A 717 -12.08 19.76 48.48
C SER A 717 -13.27 18.99 47.94
N ALA A 718 -13.47 19.02 46.63
CA ALA A 718 -14.51 18.26 45.92
C ALA A 718 -13.96 16.91 45.45
N ALA A 719 -14.82 15.89 45.39
CA ALA A 719 -14.47 14.59 44.85
C ALA A 719 -14.54 14.61 43.32
N GLU A 720 -13.54 14.05 42.65
CA GLU A 720 -13.41 13.99 41.19
C GLU A 720 -13.18 12.55 40.73
N ASN A 721 -13.88 12.11 39.68
CA ASN A 721 -13.62 10.83 39.02
C ASN A 721 -14.22 10.73 37.60
N VAL A 722 -14.05 9.57 36.97
CA VAL A 722 -14.79 9.15 35.78
C VAL A 722 -15.88 8.16 36.22
N GLU A 723 -17.11 8.36 35.76
CA GLU A 723 -18.17 7.34 35.85
C GLU A 723 -18.34 6.65 34.49
N VAL A 724 -18.66 5.37 34.51
CA VAL A 724 -18.96 4.56 33.32
C VAL A 724 -20.32 3.90 33.48
N CYS A 725 -21.23 4.20 32.54
CA CYS A 725 -22.53 3.54 32.43
C CYS A 725 -22.51 2.53 31.28
N SER A 726 -22.97 1.32 31.54
CA SER A 726 -23.03 0.22 30.56
C SER A 726 -24.47 -0.21 30.28
N SER A 727 -24.80 -0.44 29.01
CA SER A 727 -26.14 -0.94 28.65
C SER A 727 -26.32 -2.38 29.12
N GLN A 728 -27.52 -2.72 29.59
CA GLN A 728 -27.87 -4.11 29.93
C GLN A 728 -28.31 -4.92 28.70
N THR A 729 -28.50 -4.25 27.57
CA THR A 729 -28.86 -4.85 26.28
C THR A 729 -27.77 -4.59 25.27
N ALA A 730 -27.33 -5.64 24.58
CA ALA A 730 -26.42 -5.55 23.44
C ALA A 730 -27.18 -5.05 22.18
N ASN A 731 -26.52 -4.23 21.38
CA ASN A 731 -27.04 -3.65 20.13
C ASN A 731 -28.45 -3.04 20.28
N PRO A 732 -28.69 -2.14 21.25
CA PRO A 732 -30.02 -1.66 21.55
C PRO A 732 -30.58 -0.85 20.37
N ALA A 733 -31.78 -1.21 19.89
CA ALA A 733 -32.55 -0.42 18.91
C ALA A 733 -33.59 0.50 19.57
N SER A 734 -33.73 0.40 20.88
CA SER A 734 -34.58 1.22 21.76
C SER A 734 -33.77 1.64 22.99
N ASN A 735 -34.20 2.68 23.70
CA ASN A 735 -33.50 3.17 24.89
C ASN A 735 -33.26 2.03 25.90
N PRO A 736 -32.00 1.64 26.16
CA PRO A 736 -31.69 0.53 27.05
C PRO A 736 -31.79 0.96 28.52
N THR A 737 -31.82 -0.03 29.42
CA THR A 737 -31.50 0.17 30.83
C THR A 737 -29.98 0.25 31.00
N TRP A 738 -29.54 1.08 31.94
CA TRP A 738 -28.12 1.36 32.19
C TRP A 738 -27.73 0.92 33.60
N THR A 739 -26.53 0.34 33.73
CA THR A 739 -25.86 0.12 35.00
C THR A 739 -24.65 1.04 35.06
N CYS A 740 -24.62 1.95 36.02
CA CYS A 740 -23.53 2.91 36.19
C CYS A 740 -22.62 2.53 37.35
N SER A 741 -21.33 2.75 37.16
CA SER A 741 -20.34 2.77 38.24
C SER A 741 -20.71 3.86 39.24
N ASN A 742 -20.23 3.74 40.48
CA ASN A 742 -20.41 4.76 41.51
C ASN A 742 -19.05 5.09 42.12
N PRO A 743 -18.61 6.36 42.11
CA PRO A 743 -17.33 6.77 42.68
C PRO A 743 -17.12 6.37 44.14
N ARG A 744 -18.21 6.13 44.88
CA ARG A 744 -18.22 5.78 46.31
C ARG A 744 -18.32 4.27 46.61
N SER A 745 -18.55 3.40 45.62
CA SER A 745 -18.73 1.94 45.88
C SER A 745 -18.24 0.99 44.79
N ASN A 746 -18.24 1.39 43.52
CA ASN A 746 -17.76 0.59 42.39
C ASN A 746 -17.11 1.52 41.37
N ASN A 747 -15.82 1.81 41.58
CA ASN A 747 -15.15 2.94 40.96
C ASN A 747 -14.04 2.48 39.98
N PRO A 748 -13.96 3.03 38.74
CA PRO A 748 -12.85 2.76 37.82
C PRO A 748 -11.48 3.19 38.35
N PHE A 749 -11.40 4.26 39.15
CA PHE A 749 -10.14 4.81 39.66
C PHE A 749 -10.26 5.18 41.14
N PRO A 750 -9.17 5.22 41.91
CA PRO A 750 -9.22 5.76 43.27
C PRO A 750 -9.87 7.16 43.32
N GLU A 751 -10.71 7.42 44.34
CA GLU A 751 -11.34 8.74 44.54
C GLU A 751 -10.25 9.80 44.76
N GLU A 752 -10.27 10.87 43.95
CA GLU A 752 -9.38 12.01 44.10
C GLU A 752 -10.15 13.19 44.71
N ARG A 753 -9.49 13.93 45.60
CA ARG A 753 -10.03 15.14 46.21
C ARG A 753 -9.22 16.35 45.77
N VAL A 754 -9.88 17.26 45.05
CA VAL A 754 -9.25 18.46 44.51
C VAL A 754 -9.80 19.69 45.22
N PRO A 755 -8.94 20.55 45.81
CA PRO A 755 -9.39 21.79 46.46
C PRO A 755 -10.05 22.76 45.48
N ASN A 756 -11.15 23.38 45.91
CA ASN A 756 -11.78 24.54 45.24
C ASN A 756 -12.24 24.34 43.78
N ILE A 757 -12.48 23.10 43.33
CA ILE A 757 -13.08 22.87 42.01
C ILE A 757 -14.61 22.85 42.11
N THR A 758 -15.25 23.44 41.12
CA THR A 758 -16.73 23.45 40.98
C THR A 758 -17.18 22.93 39.61
N THR A 759 -16.23 22.58 38.75
CA THR A 759 -16.45 21.98 37.44
C THR A 759 -15.56 20.75 37.26
N PRO A 760 -15.97 19.79 36.43
CA PRO A 760 -15.15 18.63 36.09
C PRO A 760 -13.80 19.01 35.50
N VAL A 761 -12.75 18.39 36.04
CA VAL A 761 -11.34 18.60 35.68
C VAL A 761 -10.72 17.41 34.98
N THR A 762 -11.47 16.33 34.78
CA THR A 762 -11.03 15.13 34.08
C THR A 762 -11.79 14.95 32.78
N MET A 763 -11.09 14.54 31.72
CA MET A 763 -11.68 14.28 30.40
C MET A 763 -11.40 12.81 30.02
N PRO A 764 -12.41 11.94 29.99
CA PRO A 764 -12.21 10.52 29.74
C PRO A 764 -12.11 10.18 28.24
N HIS A 765 -11.37 9.11 27.93
CA HIS A 765 -11.49 8.37 26.68
C HIS A 765 -11.99 6.95 26.98
N ILE A 766 -12.69 6.33 26.03
CA ILE A 766 -13.15 4.95 26.14
C ILE A 766 -12.94 4.21 24.81
N LEU A 767 -12.34 3.02 24.88
CA LEU A 767 -11.91 2.26 23.72
C LEU A 767 -12.34 0.80 23.85
N ALA A 768 -12.93 0.24 22.79
CA ALA A 768 -13.25 -1.18 22.74
C ALA A 768 -11.98 -2.02 22.59
N ILE A 769 -11.87 -3.08 23.38
CA ILE A 769 -10.77 -4.06 23.34
C ILE A 769 -11.35 -5.48 23.21
N SER A 770 -10.50 -6.51 23.10
CA SER A 770 -10.95 -7.90 22.86
C SER A 770 -11.99 -8.38 23.86
N SER A 771 -11.83 -8.02 25.13
CA SER A 771 -12.70 -8.42 26.23
C SER A 771 -13.07 -7.20 27.07
N GLY A 772 -14.02 -6.39 26.57
CA GLY A 772 -14.58 -5.22 27.26
C GLY A 772 -14.05 -3.89 26.70
N VAL A 773 -13.76 -2.94 27.61
CA VAL A 773 -13.28 -1.60 27.24
C VAL A 773 -12.07 -1.18 28.08
N LEU A 774 -11.20 -0.36 27.49
CA LEU A 774 -10.18 0.39 28.21
C LEU A 774 -10.68 1.82 28.41
N VAL A 775 -10.72 2.26 29.68
CA VAL A 775 -11.07 3.62 30.07
C VAL A 775 -9.79 4.36 30.39
N ILE A 776 -9.58 5.54 29.81
CA ILE A 776 -8.44 6.41 30.08
C ILE A 776 -8.96 7.68 30.76
N LYS A 777 -8.30 8.08 31.85
CA LYS A 777 -8.59 9.28 32.64
C LYS A 777 -7.38 10.21 32.58
N GLY A 778 -7.62 11.42 32.11
CA GLY A 778 -6.64 12.50 32.07
C GLY A 778 -7.23 13.83 32.51
N VAL A 779 -6.37 14.76 32.94
CA VAL A 779 -6.79 16.11 33.33
C VAL A 779 -7.22 16.92 32.09
N CYS A 780 -8.22 17.79 32.22
CA CYS A 780 -8.56 18.80 31.23
C CYS A 780 -7.64 20.03 31.34
N SER A 781 -7.01 20.43 30.23
CA SER A 781 -5.91 21.43 30.23
C SER A 781 -5.68 22.06 28.84
N GLY A 782 -5.04 23.23 28.79
CA GLY A 782 -4.66 23.91 27.54
C GLY A 782 -5.71 24.89 27.00
N ALA A 783 -5.72 25.14 25.68
CA ALA A 783 -6.58 26.13 25.01
C ALA A 783 -8.10 25.85 25.19
N GLU A 784 -8.45 24.61 25.51
CA GLU A 784 -9.80 24.18 25.87
C GLU A 784 -10.38 24.95 27.04
N SER A 785 -9.55 25.31 28.03
CA SER A 785 -9.97 26.13 29.17
C SER A 785 -10.56 27.49 28.80
N THR A 786 -10.36 27.95 27.56
CA THR A 786 -10.92 29.20 27.03
C THR A 786 -12.34 29.04 26.49
N TYR A 787 -12.74 27.82 26.10
CA TYR A 787 -14.02 27.53 25.44
C TYR A 787 -14.85 26.45 26.16
N VAL A 788 -14.23 25.80 27.14
CA VAL A 788 -14.75 24.79 28.06
C VAL A 788 -14.36 25.25 29.46
N THR A 789 -15.29 25.27 30.41
CA THR A 789 -14.98 25.69 31.79
C THR A 789 -14.30 24.54 32.55
N CYS A 790 -13.06 24.23 32.19
CA CYS A 790 -12.22 23.32 32.96
C CYS A 790 -11.54 24.07 34.10
N SER A 791 -11.77 23.63 35.34
CA SER A 791 -10.91 24.08 36.44
C SER A 791 -9.53 23.45 36.21
N LEU A 792 -8.45 24.26 36.22
CA LEU A 792 -7.09 23.75 35.96
C LEU A 792 -6.70 22.72 37.04
N GLY A 793 -6.76 21.44 36.68
CA GLY A 793 -6.10 20.39 37.45
C GLY A 793 -4.58 20.45 37.20
N SER A 794 -3.78 20.20 38.23
CA SER A 794 -2.32 20.13 38.12
C SER A 794 -1.79 18.69 38.11
N ASP A 795 -2.66 17.68 37.96
CA ASP A 795 -2.26 16.27 38.00
C ASP A 795 -1.62 15.85 36.66
N PRO A 796 -0.30 15.61 36.61
CA PRO A 796 0.39 15.23 35.37
C PRO A 796 0.27 13.73 35.08
N VAL A 797 -0.56 12.98 35.81
CA VAL A 797 -0.67 11.52 35.68
C VAL A 797 -1.89 11.15 34.84
N GLU A 798 -1.62 10.51 33.70
CA GLU A 798 -2.65 9.85 32.90
C GLU A 798 -2.82 8.41 33.43
N ARG A 799 -4.07 7.97 33.60
CA ARG A 799 -4.41 6.65 34.16
C ARG A 799 -5.32 5.89 33.21
N SER A 800 -5.21 4.57 33.21
CA SER A 800 -6.11 3.71 32.44
C SER A 800 -6.51 2.48 33.23
N VAL A 801 -7.72 1.98 33.00
CA VAL A 801 -8.24 0.76 33.63
C VAL A 801 -9.05 -0.03 32.62
N VAL A 802 -8.95 -1.36 32.69
CA VAL A 802 -9.78 -2.27 31.91
C VAL A 802 -11.10 -2.49 32.65
N MET A 803 -12.20 -2.42 31.93
CA MET A 803 -13.52 -2.82 32.42
C MET A 803 -14.03 -4.01 31.59
N THR A 804 -14.45 -5.06 32.28
CA THR A 804 -15.24 -6.14 31.68
C THR A 804 -16.69 -6.02 32.10
N TRP A 805 -17.60 -6.47 31.22
CA TRP A 805 -19.04 -6.37 31.41
C TRP A 805 -19.73 -7.64 30.90
N ASN A 806 -20.63 -8.20 31.71
CA ASN A 806 -21.38 -9.42 31.38
C ASN A 806 -22.89 -9.17 31.17
N GLY A 807 -23.31 -7.90 31.02
CA GLY A 807 -24.72 -7.51 30.96
C GLY A 807 -25.34 -7.11 32.32
N SER A 808 -24.68 -7.41 33.45
CA SER A 808 -25.17 -7.05 34.78
C SER A 808 -24.13 -6.41 35.70
N THR A 809 -22.87 -6.85 35.63
CA THR A 809 -21.84 -6.50 36.60
C THR A 809 -20.59 -5.97 35.90
N GLN A 810 -20.13 -4.80 36.33
CA GLN A 810 -18.85 -4.22 35.91
C GLN A 810 -17.74 -4.80 36.78
N THR A 811 -16.68 -5.31 36.15
CA THR A 811 -15.48 -5.77 36.86
C THR A 811 -14.27 -5.01 36.36
N TRP A 812 -13.53 -4.41 37.29
CA TRP A 812 -12.38 -3.56 37.01
C TRP A 812 -11.07 -4.34 37.12
N GLY A 813 -10.19 -4.15 36.14
CA GLY A 813 -8.82 -4.67 36.16
C GLY A 813 -7.88 -3.78 36.96
N ASN A 814 -6.58 -4.03 36.80
CA ASN A 814 -5.54 -3.19 37.40
C ASN A 814 -5.43 -1.84 36.68
N THR A 815 -5.14 -0.78 37.43
CA THR A 815 -4.83 0.53 36.87
C THR A 815 -3.40 0.57 36.33
N ALA A 816 -3.22 1.07 35.12
CA ALA A 816 -1.93 1.47 34.56
C ALA A 816 -1.84 3.00 34.51
N SER A 817 -0.63 3.55 34.59
CA SER A 817 -0.45 5.00 34.54
C SER A 817 0.88 5.40 33.92
N PHE A 818 0.97 6.64 33.44
CA PHE A 818 2.23 7.29 33.13
C PHE A 818 2.15 8.78 33.50
N THR A 819 3.30 9.39 33.73
CA THR A 819 3.41 10.82 34.05
C THR A 819 3.89 11.58 32.82
N PHE A 820 3.25 12.71 32.53
CA PHE A 820 3.72 13.69 31.55
C PHE A 820 5.04 14.31 32.02
N SER A 821 5.93 14.64 31.09
CA SER A 821 7.21 15.30 31.43
C SER A 821 7.01 16.75 31.86
N THR A 822 5.92 17.37 31.40
CA THR A 822 5.48 18.71 31.80
C THR A 822 4.15 18.68 32.51
N THR A 823 3.94 19.61 33.45
CA THR A 823 2.65 19.76 34.17
C THR A 823 1.57 20.46 33.34
N THR A 824 1.86 20.76 32.07
CA THR A 824 1.02 21.52 31.15
C THR A 824 0.68 20.74 29.87
N ALA A 825 0.71 19.40 29.91
CA ALA A 825 0.23 18.59 28.78
C ALA A 825 -1.17 19.06 28.38
N LYS A 826 -1.38 19.37 27.10
CA LYS A 826 -2.59 20.03 26.61
C LYS A 826 -3.68 19.03 26.21
N ALA A 827 -4.83 19.06 26.86
CA ALA A 827 -5.95 18.14 26.61
C ALA A 827 -6.51 18.19 25.18
N HIS A 828 -6.56 19.38 24.53
CA HIS A 828 -6.92 19.51 23.10
C HIS A 828 -6.02 18.71 22.14
N VAL A 829 -4.87 18.24 22.58
CA VAL A 829 -3.90 17.54 21.72
C VAL A 829 -3.77 16.08 22.13
N ARG A 830 -4.81 15.49 22.71
CA ARG A 830 -4.85 14.07 23.05
C ARG A 830 -5.79 13.29 22.15
N THR A 831 -5.40 12.06 21.85
CA THR A 831 -6.18 11.17 21.00
C THR A 831 -5.75 9.73 21.26
N SER A 832 -6.67 8.81 21.01
CA SER A 832 -6.45 7.39 21.26
C SER A 832 -7.10 6.53 20.18
N GLY A 833 -6.45 5.42 19.85
CA GLY A 833 -6.96 4.44 18.90
C GLY A 833 -6.58 3.02 19.29
N VAL A 834 -7.24 2.05 18.68
CA VAL A 834 -6.97 0.62 18.91
C VAL A 834 -6.56 -0.03 17.60
N ASN A 835 -5.53 -0.88 17.64
CA ASN A 835 -5.09 -1.71 16.52
C ASN A 835 -5.21 -3.20 16.88
N GLY A 836 -5.59 -4.04 15.92
CA GLY A 836 -5.46 -5.49 16.06
C GLY A 836 -4.01 -5.92 15.85
N THR A 837 -3.48 -6.77 16.73
CA THR A 837 -2.15 -7.37 16.56
C THR A 837 -2.26 -8.67 15.75
N ALA A 838 -1.15 -9.08 15.11
CA ALA A 838 -1.05 -10.35 14.38
C ALA A 838 -1.39 -11.59 15.22
N THR A 839 -1.39 -11.46 16.55
CA THR A 839 -1.74 -12.52 17.51
C THR A 839 -3.22 -12.52 17.94
N GLY A 840 -4.05 -11.63 17.39
CA GLY A 840 -5.47 -11.49 17.78
C GLY A 840 -5.72 -10.69 19.05
N SER A 841 -4.69 -10.05 19.62
CA SER A 841 -4.82 -9.12 20.75
C SER A 841 -5.02 -7.69 20.24
N TYR A 842 -5.57 -6.79 21.06
CA TYR A 842 -5.69 -5.38 20.70
C TYR A 842 -4.59 -4.55 21.36
N ARG A 843 -3.90 -3.69 20.61
CA ARG A 843 -2.97 -2.67 21.13
C ARG A 843 -3.66 -1.32 21.17
N VAL A 844 -3.64 -0.65 22.31
CA VAL A 844 -4.13 0.73 22.43
C VAL A 844 -2.98 1.69 22.24
N HIS A 845 -3.17 2.67 21.36
CA HIS A 845 -2.25 3.77 21.14
C HIS A 845 -2.81 5.06 21.73
N PHE A 846 -1.94 5.88 22.30
CA PHE A 846 -2.26 7.17 22.88
C PHE A 846 -1.24 8.20 22.42
N ALA A 847 -1.71 9.27 21.79
CA ALA A 847 -0.88 10.39 21.37
C ALA A 847 -1.30 11.64 22.12
N TYR A 848 -0.30 12.44 22.52
CA TYR A 848 -0.48 13.61 23.36
C TYR A 848 0.62 14.64 23.10
N GLU A 849 0.36 15.92 23.37
CA GLU A 849 1.40 16.94 23.39
C GLU A 849 2.08 17.01 24.75
N ASP A 850 3.41 17.08 24.73
CA ASP A 850 4.23 17.22 25.94
C ASP A 850 5.48 18.06 25.63
N GLY A 851 5.60 19.21 26.30
CA GLY A 851 6.76 20.10 26.16
C GLY A 851 6.99 20.65 24.74
N GLY A 852 5.93 20.85 23.95
CA GLY A 852 5.97 21.31 22.57
C GLY A 852 6.13 20.20 21.52
N ASN A 853 6.21 18.95 21.95
CA ASN A 853 6.41 17.79 21.08
C ASN A 853 5.15 16.92 21.05
N LEU A 854 4.85 16.34 19.88
CA LEU A 854 3.86 15.28 19.79
C LEU A 854 4.52 13.98 20.27
N THR A 855 4.01 13.41 21.34
CA THR A 855 4.51 12.22 22.00
C THR A 855 3.49 11.10 21.92
N THR A 856 3.95 9.87 21.80
CA THR A 856 3.08 8.69 21.75
C THR A 856 3.50 7.63 22.74
N ARG A 857 2.51 6.85 23.18
CA ARG A 857 2.66 5.63 23.98
C ARG A 857 1.68 4.58 23.47
N TYR A 858 1.94 3.33 23.81
CA TYR A 858 1.00 2.25 23.61
C TYR A 858 0.87 1.39 24.87
N THR A 859 -0.21 0.63 24.95
CA THR A 859 -0.41 -0.41 25.95
C THR A 859 -1.03 -1.64 25.30
N ASP A 860 -0.54 -2.81 25.68
CA ASP A 860 -0.97 -4.12 25.17
C ASP A 860 -1.67 -4.90 26.26
N SER A 861 -2.54 -5.84 25.88
CA SER A 861 -3.12 -6.80 26.82
C SER A 861 -2.03 -7.45 27.68
N PRO A 862 -2.16 -7.50 29.03
CA PRO A 862 -3.37 -7.26 29.84
C PRO A 862 -3.64 -5.79 30.25
N TYR A 863 -2.99 -4.82 29.59
CA TYR A 863 -3.12 -3.37 29.76
C TYR A 863 -2.69 -2.85 31.14
N THR A 864 -1.71 -3.53 31.75
CA THR A 864 -1.22 -3.22 33.10
C THR A 864 -0.07 -2.21 33.13
N SER A 865 0.48 -1.83 31.96
CA SER A 865 1.58 -0.87 31.86
C SER A 865 1.57 -0.15 30.52
N TRP A 866 1.99 1.11 30.51
CA TRP A 866 2.23 1.89 29.30
C TRP A 866 3.68 1.74 28.84
N SER A 867 3.89 1.76 27.52
CA SER A 867 5.22 1.80 26.90
C SER A 867 5.98 3.05 27.34
N THR A 868 7.30 3.04 27.16
CA THR A 868 8.09 4.28 27.21
C THR A 868 7.54 5.30 26.22
N ALA A 869 7.65 6.59 26.57
CA ALA A 869 7.28 7.67 25.67
C ALA A 869 8.17 7.68 24.43
N THR A 870 7.56 7.89 23.27
CA THR A 870 8.27 8.07 22.00
C THR A 870 7.85 9.39 21.39
N VAL A 871 8.82 10.28 21.16
CA VAL A 871 8.58 11.55 20.46
C VAL A 871 8.30 11.23 19.00
N ALA A 872 7.06 11.46 18.57
CA ALA A 872 6.65 11.27 17.18
C ALA A 872 7.03 12.48 16.31
N CYS A 873 7.05 13.70 16.87
CA CYS A 873 7.47 14.90 16.16
C CYS A 873 7.97 16.00 17.11
N ILE A 874 9.04 16.70 16.70
CA ILE A 874 9.50 17.96 17.30
C ILE A 874 8.80 19.12 16.57
N CYS A 875 7.50 19.27 16.86
CA CYS A 875 6.60 20.10 16.07
C CYS A 875 6.48 21.55 16.59
N GLY A 876 7.04 21.88 17.76
CA GLY A 876 7.10 23.22 18.38
C GLY A 876 5.77 23.90 18.76
N THR A 877 4.70 23.79 17.98
CA THR A 877 3.34 24.24 18.30
C THR A 877 2.36 23.27 17.66
N VAL A 878 1.57 22.57 18.49
CA VAL A 878 0.63 21.54 18.03
C VAL A 878 -0.79 22.06 18.29
N PHE A 879 -1.62 22.10 17.25
CA PHE A 879 -2.99 22.66 17.31
C PHE A 879 -4.10 21.59 17.34
N GLY A 880 -3.71 20.32 17.48
CA GLY A 880 -4.60 19.17 17.55
C GLY A 880 -3.85 17.91 17.09
N ALA A 881 -4.07 16.79 17.77
CA ALA A 881 -3.58 15.49 17.35
C ALA A 881 -4.79 14.57 17.21
N HIS A 882 -4.94 13.93 16.05
CA HIS A 882 -5.98 12.93 15.82
C HIS A 882 -5.33 11.62 15.37
N LEU A 883 -5.37 10.59 16.22
CA LEU A 883 -5.02 9.22 15.87
C LEU A 883 -6.19 8.66 15.08
N THR A 884 -6.06 8.74 13.76
CA THR A 884 -6.99 8.11 12.83
C THR A 884 -6.38 6.78 12.42
N HIS A 885 -6.87 5.70 13.04
CA HIS A 885 -6.61 4.30 12.66
C HIS A 885 -5.12 3.89 12.54
N VAL A 886 -4.58 3.27 13.59
CA VAL A 886 -3.25 2.65 13.55
C VAL A 886 -3.39 1.27 12.92
N SER A 887 -2.93 1.06 11.69
CA SER A 887 -2.69 -0.28 11.14
C SER A 887 -1.20 -0.47 10.92
N GLY A 888 -0.58 -1.42 11.63
CA GLY A 888 0.82 -1.78 11.45
C GLY A 888 1.39 -2.57 12.64
N SER A 889 2.15 -3.62 12.35
CA SER A 889 2.81 -4.47 13.35
C SER A 889 4.31 -4.15 13.47
N LEU A 890 4.73 -3.85 14.70
CA LEU A 890 6.03 -4.07 15.35
C LEU A 890 7.31 -3.56 14.65
N THR A 891 7.74 -2.37 15.06
CA THR A 891 9.01 -2.06 15.80
C THR A 891 9.44 -0.61 15.61
N THR A 892 8.86 0.07 14.61
CA THR A 892 9.03 1.51 14.39
C THR A 892 7.67 2.17 14.28
N SER A 893 7.39 3.08 15.20
CA SER A 893 6.18 3.90 15.23
C SER A 893 6.23 4.95 14.12
N SER A 894 5.79 4.63 12.91
CA SER A 894 5.46 5.64 11.91
C SER A 894 4.08 6.22 12.21
N VAL A 895 4.05 7.12 13.19
CA VAL A 895 2.93 8.05 13.37
C VAL A 895 3.03 9.04 12.21
N ALA A 896 2.04 9.05 11.32
CA ALA A 896 2.02 9.99 10.20
C ALA A 896 2.24 11.42 10.72
N GLU A 897 3.24 12.10 10.17
CA GLU A 897 3.64 13.47 10.53
C GLU A 897 2.46 14.43 10.40
N LEU A 898 1.98 14.95 11.52
CA LEU A 898 1.26 16.23 11.58
C LEU A 898 2.29 17.36 11.73
N SER A 899 3.17 17.54 10.74
CA SER A 899 4.19 18.59 10.76
C SER A 899 3.78 19.82 9.94
N ARG A 900 3.56 20.93 10.64
CA ARG A 900 3.87 22.35 10.35
C ARG A 900 3.74 23.00 8.97
N ASN A 901 3.45 22.36 7.83
CA ASN A 901 3.44 23.06 6.52
C ASN A 901 2.62 22.38 5.40
N THR A 902 1.55 21.65 5.72
CA THR A 902 0.74 21.01 4.66
C THR A 902 -0.27 22.01 4.07
N VAL A 903 0.15 22.74 3.04
CA VAL A 903 -0.75 23.41 2.09
C VAL A 903 -1.26 22.35 1.10
N TYR A 904 -2.52 21.95 1.21
CA TYR A 904 -3.26 21.34 0.10
C TYR A 904 -4.63 22.02 -0.03
N VAL A 905 -4.89 22.59 -1.22
CA VAL A 905 -6.17 23.12 -1.69
C VAL A 905 -6.47 22.38 -2.99
N PRO A 906 -7.67 21.80 -3.16
CA PRO A 906 -8.67 22.46 -4.00
C PRO A 906 -10.04 22.60 -3.33
N LEU A 907 -10.52 23.84 -3.37
CA LEU A 907 -11.83 24.34 -2.99
C LEU A 907 -12.74 24.45 -4.22
N ALA A 908 -14.03 24.10 -4.08
CA ALA A 908 -15.11 24.66 -4.90
C ALA A 908 -16.33 24.95 -3.99
N TRP A 909 -16.71 26.23 -3.89
CA TRP A 909 -17.74 26.74 -2.97
C TRP A 909 -19.12 26.92 -3.62
N VAL A 910 -20.17 26.64 -2.85
CA VAL A 910 -21.53 27.18 -3.02
C VAL A 910 -21.64 28.52 -2.29
N GLN A 911 -22.19 29.53 -2.97
CA GLN A 911 -22.54 30.84 -2.45
C GLN A 911 -23.89 30.82 -1.72
N ALA A 912 -24.00 31.58 -0.61
CA ALA A 912 -24.91 32.73 -0.46
C ALA A 912 -24.98 33.16 1.03
N PHE A 913 -24.88 34.40 1.50
CA PHE A 913 -24.53 35.77 1.06
C PHE A 913 -24.60 36.57 2.40
N THR A 914 -23.73 37.50 2.79
CA THR A 914 -23.51 38.84 2.20
C THR A 914 -22.23 39.48 2.77
N GLN A 915 -21.24 39.73 1.91
CA GLN A 915 -20.46 40.97 1.72
C GLN A 915 -19.19 40.62 0.95
N ARG A 916 -19.13 41.12 -0.29
CA ARG A 916 -18.35 40.61 -1.42
C ARG A 916 -17.25 41.58 -1.78
N GLN A 917 -16.01 41.10 -1.83
CA GLN A 917 -15.11 41.12 -3.00
C GLN A 917 -13.73 40.65 -2.54
N ILE A 918 -13.25 39.51 -3.04
CA ILE A 918 -11.84 39.27 -3.35
C ILE A 918 -11.81 38.28 -4.53
N TRP A 919 -10.85 38.54 -5.40
CA TRP A 919 -10.69 38.12 -6.78
C TRP A 919 -10.00 36.76 -6.90
N PHE A 920 -10.28 36.03 -8.00
CA PHE A 920 -9.38 35.02 -8.54
C PHE A 920 -9.16 35.30 -10.03
N ASP A 921 -7.92 35.20 -10.49
CA ASP A 921 -7.66 34.92 -11.90
C ASP A 921 -6.65 33.79 -12.07
N LYS A 922 -6.83 33.17 -13.23
CA LYS A 922 -6.28 31.97 -13.86
C LYS A 922 -4.75 31.90 -13.88
N ARG A 923 -4.26 30.64 -13.80
CA ARG A 923 -3.10 30.02 -14.51
C ARG A 923 -1.76 30.80 -14.61
N PRO A 924 -0.63 30.10 -14.77
CA PRO A 924 0.66 30.58 -14.28
C PRO A 924 1.35 31.56 -15.23
N LEU A 925 2.13 32.47 -14.66
CA LEU A 925 3.23 33.13 -15.36
C LEU A 925 4.49 33.01 -14.48
N ASN A 926 5.41 32.16 -14.97
CA ASN A 926 6.80 31.89 -14.60
C ASN A 926 7.10 31.34 -13.21
#